data_AF-A0A194S109-F1
#
_entry.id   AF-A0A194S109-F1
#
_cell.length_a   1.000
_cell.length_b   1.000
_cell.length_c   1.000
_cell.angle_alpha   90.00
_cell.angle_beta   90.00
_cell.angle_gamma   90.00
#
_symmetry.space_group_name_H-M   'P 1'
#
loop_
_entity.id
_entity.type
_entity.pdbx_description
1 polymer ?
#
loop_
_entity_poly.entity_id
_entity_poly.type
_entity_poly.pdbx_seq_one_letter_code
_entity_poly.pdbx_strand_id
1 'polypeptide(L)'
;MSAFAVQLDRLLLDLRAAIPSPSTSSSSQLAHVHHTLIRLERAYLELKRAGSHAPAILFLRLRNRIDELAQALDDAHSATPDLASWDRLRIDELAQALDDAHSATPDLASWDKLARDTAQVAASVDDLLAVSSHATSTPSSSSHSRTPSADLPRRLPASARPSSSQTLSDLDTFLSSTAAARVPSAIDLSHLAAARARALSELYTLFQLSTSPNSVLPPGQSIRNIFRSSIPSPSHTTDHTASLESRISSQLHRAYFDSFASTLSSASPSPATAAEQSAAWARLAQDLVDAVVPLVPSRLKGADGAPLRAHLVALLGRVPGRDAEERAERDEAPTGPSSAAFDVRTVLQGVREAVRALSRLCAPARDADVRALADSIDAALDESTAADRGAALVDAVRRTLELARAMERDLGRFRAGAVTELASEEELVGVVREEGGARERALVGGWFEGEDAVRRETSAWCARALGRGVANAGDDADEGPQSSKEDVAAALVESLFANEAVALPSFSPSPSASSRPDSPASTPSHNVLPPILLAVSPACFALQNRLQALTILACLLALSPSADPARIWALLEGEFTPSAEPAPSTAGEPAHAADPAPTRLANLADELLRPLTAQPSSRPSSPSATTAPTPAPNADEAARIRSSVDRLLRADDPVWRLLHGRLRAAVRDAVVRAMRTSERDDGARVERVPGVLRTGRGARGTAPGETRPVRARPRRAPVELAPVKGFEEPFVRDELRATVQDRLVGELWDWVEEVWGGALGWSADEPAQLSVGGT
;
A
#
# COMPACT_ATOMS: atom_id res chain seq x y z
N MET A 1 27.28 -33.93 0.91
CA MET A 1 27.84 -32.82 0.09
C MET A 1 28.35 -33.27 -1.27
N SER A 2 29.30 -34.21 -1.39
CA SER A 2 29.85 -34.62 -2.71
C SER A 2 28.80 -35.25 -3.65
N ALA A 3 27.97 -36.17 -3.14
CA ALA A 3 26.90 -36.80 -3.93
C ALA A 3 25.85 -35.77 -4.40
N PHE A 4 25.44 -34.86 -3.51
CA PHE A 4 24.53 -33.76 -3.82
C PHE A 4 25.09 -32.82 -4.90
N ALA A 5 26.35 -32.43 -4.78
CA ALA A 5 27.02 -31.59 -5.77
C ALA A 5 27.02 -32.25 -7.16
N VAL A 6 27.30 -33.55 -7.24
CA VAL A 6 27.26 -34.31 -8.51
C VAL A 6 25.86 -34.35 -9.11
N GLN A 7 24.82 -34.52 -8.29
CA GLN A 7 23.42 -34.52 -8.76
C GLN A 7 23.00 -33.14 -9.28
N LEU A 8 23.34 -32.07 -8.57
CA LEU A 8 23.01 -30.71 -8.98
C LEU A 8 23.82 -30.27 -10.21
N ASP A 9 25.11 -30.62 -10.30
CA ASP A 9 25.92 -30.38 -11.51
C ASP A 9 25.34 -31.11 -12.73
N ARG A 10 24.86 -32.34 -12.55
CA ARG A 10 24.19 -33.10 -13.63
C ARG A 10 22.87 -32.44 -14.04
N LEU A 11 22.04 -32.01 -13.09
CA LEU A 11 20.79 -31.30 -13.37
C LEU A 11 21.03 -30.01 -14.14
N LEU A 12 22.02 -29.21 -13.75
CA LEU A 12 22.37 -27.96 -14.44
C LEU A 12 22.87 -28.21 -15.87
N LEU A 13 23.63 -29.29 -16.09
CA LEU A 13 24.04 -29.71 -17.44
C LEU A 13 22.85 -30.15 -18.29
N ASP A 14 21.95 -30.97 -17.74
CA ASP A 14 20.76 -31.46 -18.44
C ASP A 14 19.82 -30.27 -18.79
N LEU A 15 19.66 -29.30 -17.89
CA LEU A 15 18.88 -28.08 -18.14
C LEU A 15 19.48 -27.20 -19.24
N ARG A 16 20.81 -27.01 -19.24
CA ARG A 16 21.49 -26.25 -20.29
C ARG A 16 21.43 -26.92 -21.65
N ALA A 17 21.40 -28.25 -21.70
CA ALA A 17 21.25 -29.00 -22.93
C ALA A 17 19.80 -28.95 -23.46
N ALA A 18 18.82 -28.93 -22.57
CA ALA A 18 17.39 -28.93 -22.93
C ALA A 18 16.86 -27.53 -23.30
N ILE A 19 17.43 -26.46 -22.75
CA ILE A 19 16.97 -25.09 -22.99
C ILE A 19 17.74 -24.49 -24.18
N PRO A 20 17.08 -24.19 -25.31
CA PRO A 20 17.73 -23.56 -26.46
C PRO A 20 18.28 -22.18 -26.10
N SER A 21 19.39 -21.79 -26.74
CA SER A 21 20.05 -20.50 -26.48
C SER A 21 19.09 -19.32 -26.76
N PRO A 22 19.15 -18.23 -25.98
CA PRO A 22 18.15 -17.14 -25.97
C PRO A 22 18.13 -16.24 -27.24
N SER A 23 18.81 -16.63 -28.32
CA SER A 23 19.06 -15.77 -29.49
C SER A 23 17.90 -15.64 -30.48
N THR A 24 16.78 -16.33 -30.29
CA THR A 24 15.61 -16.24 -31.20
C THR A 24 14.32 -16.36 -30.41
N SER A 25 13.60 -15.24 -30.23
CA SER A 25 12.17 -15.15 -29.84
C SER A 25 11.67 -16.25 -28.89
N SER A 26 12.24 -16.35 -27.69
CA SER A 26 11.79 -17.32 -26.68
C SER A 26 10.46 -16.88 -26.05
N SER A 27 9.52 -17.82 -25.87
CA SER A 27 8.30 -17.59 -25.09
C SER A 27 8.63 -17.06 -23.69
N SER A 28 7.73 -16.27 -23.10
CA SER A 28 7.90 -15.68 -21.75
C SER A 28 8.19 -16.75 -20.68
N GLN A 29 7.67 -17.97 -20.86
CA GLN A 29 7.90 -19.12 -19.99
C GLN A 29 9.33 -19.65 -20.08
N LEU A 30 9.88 -19.81 -21.29
CA LEU A 30 11.29 -20.19 -21.46
C LEU A 30 12.23 -19.12 -20.89
N ALA A 31 11.87 -17.84 -21.01
CA ALA A 31 12.61 -16.75 -20.36
C ALA A 31 12.57 -16.85 -18.83
N HIS A 32 11.43 -17.27 -18.27
CA HIS A 32 11.28 -17.52 -16.84
C HIS A 32 12.19 -18.68 -16.36
N VAL A 33 12.18 -19.81 -17.07
CA VAL A 33 13.06 -20.96 -16.78
C VAL A 33 14.55 -20.57 -16.89
N HIS A 34 14.93 -19.79 -17.91
CA HIS A 34 16.31 -19.34 -18.08
C HIS A 34 16.75 -18.42 -16.92
N HIS A 35 15.86 -17.54 -16.46
CA HIS A 35 16.15 -16.64 -15.35
C HIS A 35 16.27 -17.37 -14.00
N THR A 36 15.39 -18.34 -13.73
CA THR A 36 15.47 -19.17 -12.52
C THR A 36 16.71 -20.05 -12.53
N LEU A 37 17.10 -20.60 -13.70
CA LEU A 37 18.36 -21.33 -13.88
C LEU A 37 19.59 -20.48 -13.53
N ILE A 38 19.70 -19.25 -14.05
CA ILE A 38 20.83 -18.36 -13.71
C ILE A 38 20.91 -18.09 -12.20
N ARG A 39 19.76 -17.90 -11.54
CA ARG A 39 19.70 -17.68 -10.09
C ARG A 39 20.12 -18.92 -9.31
N LEU A 40 19.71 -20.11 -9.75
CA LEU A 40 20.11 -21.39 -9.17
C LEU A 40 21.62 -21.59 -9.28
N GLU A 41 22.19 -21.33 -10.45
CA GLU A 41 23.65 -21.44 -10.68
C GLU A 41 24.45 -20.50 -9.79
N ARG A 42 23.99 -19.26 -9.60
CA ARG A 42 24.64 -18.30 -8.70
C ARG A 42 24.58 -18.77 -7.24
N ALA A 43 23.42 -19.23 -6.77
CA ALA A 43 23.28 -19.76 -5.42
C ALA A 43 24.15 -20.99 -5.19
N TYR A 44 24.26 -21.88 -6.19
CA TYR A 44 25.11 -23.05 -6.12
C TYR A 44 26.61 -22.70 -6.13
N LEU A 45 27.04 -21.72 -6.93
CA LEU A 45 28.41 -21.23 -6.92
C LEU A 45 28.79 -20.58 -5.57
N GLU A 46 27.88 -19.85 -4.94
CA GLU A 46 28.06 -19.32 -3.57
C GLU A 46 28.25 -20.46 -2.57
N LEU A 47 27.42 -21.51 -2.65
CA LEU A 47 27.53 -22.69 -1.79
C LEU A 47 28.87 -23.41 -2.01
N LYS A 48 29.30 -23.59 -3.26
CA LYS A 48 30.56 -24.24 -3.63
C LYS A 48 31.78 -23.46 -3.13
N ARG A 49 31.73 -22.13 -3.16
CA ARG A 49 32.78 -21.27 -2.60
C ARG A 49 32.89 -21.35 -1.08
N ALA A 50 31.76 -21.53 -0.39
CA ALA A 50 31.73 -21.66 1.06
C ALA A 50 32.23 -23.03 1.56
N GLY A 51 32.24 -24.05 0.69
CA GLY A 51 32.81 -25.37 0.98
C GLY A 51 32.03 -26.14 2.06
N SER A 52 32.74 -26.95 2.86
CA SER A 52 32.14 -27.76 3.95
C SER A 52 31.61 -26.92 5.12
N HIS A 53 31.94 -25.63 5.18
CA HIS A 53 31.54 -24.71 6.24
C HIS A 53 30.45 -23.74 5.81
N ALA A 54 29.70 -24.08 4.76
CA ALA A 54 28.60 -23.25 4.28
C ALA A 54 27.54 -23.03 5.39
N PRO A 55 27.15 -21.77 5.67
CA PRO A 55 26.10 -21.49 6.66
C PRO A 55 24.74 -21.97 6.14
N ALA A 56 23.85 -22.38 7.06
CA ALA A 56 22.52 -22.92 6.76
C ALA A 56 21.68 -22.00 5.84
N ILE A 57 21.90 -20.69 5.90
CA ILE A 57 21.22 -19.71 5.05
C ILE A 57 21.50 -19.90 3.55
N LEU A 58 22.67 -20.42 3.17
CA LEU A 58 22.99 -20.71 1.77
C LEU A 58 22.24 -21.94 1.27
N PHE A 59 22.01 -22.93 2.13
CA PHE A 59 21.20 -24.10 1.81
C PHE A 59 19.72 -23.74 1.66
N LEU A 60 19.18 -22.90 2.55
CA LEU A 60 17.82 -22.35 2.43
C LEU A 60 17.64 -21.52 1.14
N ARG A 61 18.63 -20.67 0.82
CA ARG A 61 18.63 -19.91 -0.42
C ARG A 61 18.65 -20.82 -1.64
N LEU A 62 19.47 -21.87 -1.63
CA LEU A 62 19.54 -22.83 -2.72
C LEU A 62 18.21 -23.59 -2.89
N ARG A 63 17.60 -24.01 -1.77
CA ARG A 63 16.29 -24.66 -1.75
C ARG A 63 15.22 -23.81 -2.42
N ASN A 64 15.09 -22.55 -2.01
CA ASN A 64 14.10 -21.63 -2.60
C ASN A 64 14.31 -21.45 -4.11
N ARG A 65 15.55 -21.47 -4.61
CA ARG A 65 15.82 -21.39 -6.06
C ARG A 65 15.48 -22.67 -6.80
N ILE A 66 15.61 -23.84 -6.16
CA ILE A 66 15.15 -25.12 -6.72
C ILE A 66 13.63 -25.12 -6.82
N ASP A 67 12.93 -24.62 -5.79
CA ASP A 67 11.46 -24.53 -5.80
C ASP A 67 10.96 -23.55 -6.87
N GLU A 68 11.62 -22.39 -7.03
CA GLU A 68 11.34 -21.44 -8.12
C GLU A 68 11.56 -22.08 -9.51
N LEU A 69 12.60 -22.88 -9.68
CA LEU A 69 12.86 -23.60 -10.94
C LEU A 69 11.80 -24.68 -11.19
N ALA A 70 11.41 -25.44 -10.16
CA ALA A 70 10.36 -26.46 -10.28
C ALA A 70 9.03 -25.84 -10.74
N GLN A 71 8.65 -24.70 -10.15
CA GLN A 71 7.44 -23.97 -10.58
C GLN A 71 7.57 -23.49 -12.03
N ALA A 72 8.73 -22.93 -12.41
CA ALA A 72 8.95 -22.47 -13.78
C ALA A 72 8.86 -23.61 -14.82
N LEU A 73 9.31 -24.81 -14.46
CA LEU A 73 9.20 -26.00 -15.31
C LEU A 73 7.74 -26.48 -15.43
N ASP A 74 6.97 -26.43 -14.34
CA ASP A 74 5.55 -26.80 -14.34
C ASP A 74 4.69 -25.81 -15.15
N ASP A 75 4.99 -24.51 -15.03
CA ASP A 75 4.38 -23.44 -15.83
C ASP A 75 4.72 -23.59 -17.32
N ALA A 76 5.96 -24.00 -17.64
CA ALA A 76 6.38 -24.27 -19.02
C ALA A 76 5.73 -25.55 -19.58
N HIS A 77 5.54 -26.58 -18.74
CA HIS A 77 4.88 -27.82 -19.12
C HIS A 77 3.39 -27.62 -19.38
N SER A 78 2.68 -26.97 -18.45
CA SER A 78 1.24 -26.70 -18.56
C SER A 78 0.86 -25.80 -19.74
N ALA A 79 1.82 -25.04 -20.26
CA ALA A 79 1.63 -24.20 -21.43
C ALA A 79 1.82 -24.92 -22.77
N THR A 80 2.33 -26.16 -22.78
CA THR A 80 2.32 -26.97 -24.00
C THR A 80 0.88 -27.40 -24.32
N PRO A 81 0.31 -27.02 -25.48
CA PRO A 81 -1.10 -27.25 -25.77
C PRO A 81 -1.41 -28.76 -25.83
N ASP A 82 -2.50 -29.17 -25.20
CA ASP A 82 -2.98 -30.55 -25.16
C ASP A 82 -3.43 -31.03 -26.56
N LEU A 83 -2.51 -31.72 -27.25
CA LEU A 83 -2.67 -32.21 -28.63
C LEU A 83 -3.76 -33.29 -28.75
N ALA A 84 -4.26 -33.85 -27.65
CA ALA A 84 -5.31 -34.87 -27.67
C ALA A 84 -6.70 -34.33 -28.04
N SER A 85 -6.89 -33.00 -28.02
CA SER A 85 -8.18 -32.34 -28.29
C SER A 85 -8.38 -31.89 -29.76
N TRP A 86 -7.42 -32.15 -30.64
CA TRP A 86 -7.42 -31.65 -32.02
C TRP A 86 -7.98 -32.71 -32.99
N ASP A 87 -9.14 -32.41 -33.57
CA ASP A 87 -9.97 -33.34 -34.35
C ASP A 87 -9.37 -33.74 -35.73
N ARG A 88 -9.76 -34.93 -36.22
CA ARG A 88 -9.11 -35.73 -37.30
C ARG A 88 -8.99 -35.12 -38.71
N LEU A 89 -9.44 -33.90 -38.99
CA LEU A 89 -9.56 -33.38 -40.37
C LEU A 89 -8.41 -32.49 -40.84
N ARG A 90 -7.30 -32.42 -40.11
CA ARG A 90 -6.13 -31.59 -40.49
C ARG A 90 -4.81 -32.36 -40.60
N ILE A 91 -4.84 -33.68 -40.70
CA ILE A 91 -3.65 -34.54 -40.51
C ILE A 91 -2.56 -34.32 -41.58
N ASP A 92 -2.91 -33.99 -42.83
CA ASP A 92 -1.90 -33.93 -43.91
C ASP A 92 -1.12 -32.60 -43.97
N GLU A 93 -1.76 -31.45 -43.69
CA GLU A 93 -1.07 -30.15 -43.56
C GLU A 93 -0.32 -30.03 -42.23
N LEU A 94 -0.83 -30.67 -41.16
CA LEU A 94 -0.13 -30.74 -39.88
C LEU A 94 1.05 -31.72 -39.92
N ALA A 95 1.02 -32.80 -40.70
CA ALA A 95 2.15 -33.73 -40.78
C ALA A 95 3.42 -33.04 -41.33
N GLN A 96 3.29 -32.17 -42.32
CA GLN A 96 4.39 -31.38 -42.87
C GLN A 96 4.90 -30.35 -41.85
N ALA A 97 4.00 -29.68 -41.12
CA ALA A 97 4.35 -28.72 -40.07
C ALA A 97 4.88 -29.40 -38.79
N LEU A 98 4.47 -30.64 -38.51
CA LEU A 98 4.96 -31.45 -37.38
C LEU A 98 6.35 -32.00 -37.66
N ASP A 99 6.68 -32.37 -38.91
CA ASP A 99 8.02 -32.82 -39.30
C ASP A 99 9.02 -31.65 -39.15
N ASP A 100 8.60 -30.45 -39.55
CA ASP A 100 9.39 -29.23 -39.35
C ASP A 100 9.47 -28.82 -37.87
N ALA A 101 8.39 -28.98 -37.08
CA ALA A 101 8.34 -28.63 -35.65
C ALA A 101 9.02 -29.67 -34.72
N HIS A 102 9.00 -30.97 -35.06
CA HIS A 102 9.71 -32.03 -34.32
C HIS A 102 11.22 -31.85 -34.36
N SER A 103 11.74 -31.08 -35.32
CA SER A 103 13.15 -30.70 -35.37
C SER A 103 13.50 -29.55 -34.41
N ALA A 104 12.51 -28.85 -33.83
CA ALA A 104 12.69 -27.61 -33.07
C ALA A 104 12.09 -27.61 -31.65
N THR A 105 11.25 -28.58 -31.29
CA THR A 105 10.70 -28.71 -29.91
C THR A 105 11.53 -29.72 -29.08
N PRO A 106 11.94 -29.36 -27.84
CA PRO A 106 12.54 -30.33 -26.94
C PRO A 106 11.51 -31.41 -26.57
N ASP A 107 11.91 -32.68 -26.74
CA ASP A 107 11.08 -33.88 -26.53
C ASP A 107 10.33 -33.82 -25.17
N LEU A 108 9.01 -34.01 -25.15
CA LEU A 108 8.17 -33.89 -23.93
C LEU A 108 8.65 -34.81 -22.81
N ALA A 109 9.24 -35.96 -23.17
CA ALA A 109 9.86 -36.89 -22.22
C ALA A 109 11.05 -36.29 -21.45
N SER A 110 11.66 -35.21 -21.94
CA SER A 110 12.77 -34.52 -21.29
C SER A 110 12.32 -33.64 -20.12
N TRP A 111 11.15 -32.98 -20.21
CA TRP A 111 10.64 -32.11 -19.15
C TRP A 111 10.21 -32.90 -17.91
N ASP A 112 9.53 -34.03 -18.08
CA ASP A 112 9.15 -34.91 -16.96
C ASP A 112 10.37 -35.51 -16.25
N LYS A 113 11.44 -35.77 -17.00
CA LYS A 113 12.72 -36.18 -16.41
C LYS A 113 13.32 -35.03 -15.61
N LEU A 114 13.37 -33.81 -16.16
CA LEU A 114 13.91 -32.63 -15.48
C LEU A 114 13.13 -32.26 -14.22
N ALA A 115 11.80 -32.33 -14.25
CA ALA A 115 10.97 -32.08 -13.07
C ALA A 115 11.23 -33.11 -11.95
N ARG A 116 11.33 -34.39 -12.30
CA ARG A 116 11.70 -35.46 -11.34
C ARG A 116 13.11 -35.28 -10.78
N ASP A 117 14.08 -34.96 -11.63
CA ASP A 117 15.46 -34.71 -11.21
C ASP A 117 15.51 -33.47 -10.28
N THR A 118 14.72 -32.43 -10.56
CA THR A 118 14.61 -31.21 -9.72
C THR A 118 14.02 -31.54 -8.35
N ALA A 119 12.95 -32.33 -8.29
CA ALA A 119 12.34 -32.79 -7.05
C ALA A 119 13.29 -33.67 -6.21
N GLN A 120 14.09 -34.51 -6.87
CA GLN A 120 15.09 -35.34 -6.18
C GLN A 120 16.22 -34.51 -5.57
N VAL A 121 16.68 -33.48 -6.28
CA VAL A 121 17.68 -32.53 -5.76
C VAL A 121 17.10 -31.75 -4.59
N ALA A 122 15.84 -31.32 -4.67
CA ALA A 122 15.14 -30.67 -3.57
C ALA A 122 15.17 -31.56 -2.31
N ALA A 123 14.67 -32.80 -2.40
CA ALA A 123 14.67 -33.76 -1.28
C ALA A 123 16.07 -33.95 -0.68
N SER A 124 17.11 -33.99 -1.51
CA SER A 124 18.51 -34.10 -1.05
C SER A 124 18.99 -32.87 -0.27
N VAL A 125 18.46 -31.67 -0.56
CA VAL A 125 18.73 -30.46 0.25
C VAL A 125 18.03 -30.53 1.60
N ASP A 126 16.81 -31.06 1.67
CA ASP A 126 16.10 -31.23 2.95
C ASP A 126 16.83 -32.20 3.87
N ASP A 127 17.33 -33.32 3.33
CA ASP A 127 18.15 -34.27 4.08
C ASP A 127 19.44 -33.61 4.63
N LEU A 128 20.09 -32.75 3.83
CA LEU A 128 21.28 -32.01 4.28
C LEU A 128 20.96 -30.96 5.35
N LEU A 129 19.81 -30.28 5.24
CA LEU A 129 19.33 -29.33 6.25
C LEU A 129 19.00 -30.06 7.57
N ALA A 130 18.36 -31.22 7.50
CA ALA A 130 18.08 -32.06 8.65
C ALA A 130 19.37 -32.53 9.33
N VAL A 131 20.36 -33.01 8.57
CA VAL A 131 21.67 -33.40 9.14
C VAL A 131 22.42 -32.21 9.73
N SER A 132 22.38 -31.05 9.09
CA SER A 132 23.03 -29.83 9.58
C SER A 132 22.44 -29.33 10.89
N SER A 133 21.12 -29.47 11.09
CA SER A 133 20.45 -29.07 12.33
C SER A 133 20.75 -30.01 13.50
N HIS A 134 21.02 -31.29 13.24
CA HIS A 134 21.39 -32.27 14.26
C HIS A 134 22.86 -32.20 14.69
N ALA A 135 23.78 -31.77 13.81
CA ALA A 135 25.20 -31.65 14.14
C ALA A 135 25.48 -30.58 15.21
N THR A 136 24.59 -29.59 15.37
CA THR A 136 24.70 -28.53 16.38
C THR A 136 24.20 -28.91 17.78
N SER A 137 23.68 -30.14 17.97
CA SER A 137 23.01 -30.54 19.22
C SER A 137 23.58 -31.79 19.89
N THR A 138 24.90 -31.98 19.92
CA THR A 138 25.54 -32.98 20.80
C THR A 138 26.18 -32.30 22.01
N PRO A 139 25.62 -32.44 23.23
CA PRO A 139 26.29 -32.02 24.45
C PRO A 139 27.42 -33.00 24.80
N SER A 140 28.64 -32.50 24.91
CA SER A 140 29.79 -33.26 25.41
C SER A 140 29.56 -33.62 26.89
N SER A 141 29.16 -34.87 27.17
CA SER A 141 29.32 -35.47 28.49
C SER A 141 30.50 -36.45 28.46
N SER A 142 31.53 -36.18 29.24
CA SER A 142 32.46 -37.22 29.68
C SER A 142 32.93 -36.92 31.10
N SER A 143 32.66 -37.87 31.99
CA SER A 143 33.10 -37.89 33.37
C SER A 143 34.19 -38.96 33.52
N HIS A 144 35.34 -38.50 34.02
CA HIS A 144 36.39 -39.12 34.83
C HIS A 144 36.90 -40.56 34.56
N SER A 145 38.22 -40.66 34.36
CA SER A 145 39.04 -41.75 34.91
C SER A 145 40.41 -41.23 35.40
N ARG A 146 40.94 -41.89 36.43
CA ARG A 146 42.07 -41.52 37.29
C ARG A 146 43.45 -41.86 36.69
N THR A 147 44.44 -41.01 37.02
CA THR A 147 45.95 -41.10 37.16
C THR A 147 46.68 -42.45 36.93
N PRO A 148 48.02 -42.53 36.69
CA PRO A 148 49.09 -41.58 37.14
C PRO A 148 50.31 -41.32 36.20
N SER A 149 51.08 -40.28 36.58
CA SER A 149 52.53 -39.99 36.39
C SER A 149 53.28 -40.39 35.12
N ALA A 150 53.92 -39.41 34.44
CA ALA A 150 55.38 -39.28 34.32
C ALA A 150 55.79 -38.07 33.44
N ASP A 151 56.84 -37.37 33.90
CA ASP A 151 57.86 -36.60 33.17
C ASP A 151 57.55 -35.29 32.39
N LEU A 152 58.01 -34.21 33.03
CA LEU A 152 58.62 -32.97 32.49
C LEU A 152 59.71 -33.25 31.40
N PRO A 153 60.25 -32.27 30.63
CA PRO A 153 60.33 -30.83 30.93
C PRO A 153 60.21 -29.80 29.76
N ARG A 154 60.19 -28.51 30.16
CA ARG A 154 60.90 -27.35 29.53
C ARG A 154 60.32 -26.73 28.24
N ARG A 155 59.75 -25.50 28.34
CA ARG A 155 60.45 -24.19 28.26
C ARG A 155 59.45 -23.02 28.21
N LEU A 156 59.69 -22.02 29.05
CA LEU A 156 59.21 -20.63 28.95
C LEU A 156 59.89 -19.94 27.74
N PRO A 157 59.38 -18.79 27.22
CA PRO A 157 59.55 -17.50 27.89
C PRO A 157 58.29 -16.62 27.95
N ALA A 158 58.38 -15.64 28.86
CA ALA A 158 57.39 -14.65 29.23
C ALA A 158 57.08 -13.62 28.13
N SER A 159 55.88 -13.05 28.16
CA SER A 159 55.66 -11.68 27.70
C SER A 159 54.58 -10.96 28.51
N ALA A 160 54.87 -9.68 28.72
CA ALA A 160 54.26 -8.62 29.50
C ALA A 160 52.74 -8.65 29.76
N ARG A 161 52.44 -8.36 31.03
CA ARG A 161 51.20 -7.80 31.58
C ARG A 161 50.94 -6.41 30.97
N PRO A 162 49.74 -6.10 30.45
CA PRO A 162 49.26 -4.72 30.39
C PRO A 162 48.26 -4.43 31.51
N SER A 163 48.36 -3.20 31.99
CA SER A 163 47.60 -2.55 33.05
C SER A 163 46.13 -2.33 32.69
N SER A 164 45.27 -2.60 33.67
CA SER A 164 43.82 -2.49 33.66
C SER A 164 43.31 -1.06 33.82
N SER A 165 43.47 -0.21 32.81
CA SER A 165 42.86 1.14 32.81
C SER A 165 42.44 1.70 31.44
N GLN A 166 42.37 0.89 30.38
CA GLN A 166 41.93 1.33 29.04
C GLN A 166 40.52 0.85 28.63
N THR A 167 39.86 0.01 29.42
CA THR A 167 38.60 -0.64 29.00
C THR A 167 37.34 0.22 29.14
N LEU A 168 37.42 1.40 29.76
CA LEU A 168 36.26 2.30 29.91
C LEU A 168 36.20 3.38 28.82
N SER A 169 37.34 3.85 28.28
CA SER A 169 37.32 4.79 27.15
C SER A 169 36.92 4.10 25.84
N ASP A 170 37.32 2.85 25.64
CA ASP A 170 36.97 2.10 24.43
C ASP A 170 35.49 1.65 24.43
N LEU A 171 34.88 1.47 25.60
CA LEU A 171 33.46 1.16 25.72
C LEU A 171 32.59 2.40 25.42
N ASP A 172 32.97 3.59 25.89
CA ASP A 172 32.28 4.85 25.55
C ASP A 172 32.45 5.23 24.08
N THR A 173 33.61 4.92 23.48
CA THR A 173 33.84 5.13 22.03
C THR A 173 33.05 4.11 21.19
N PHE A 174 32.90 2.87 21.67
CA PHE A 174 32.08 1.84 21.03
C PHE A 174 30.58 2.11 21.15
N LEU A 175 30.11 2.59 22.31
CA LEU A 175 28.71 2.99 22.54
C LEU A 175 28.35 4.30 21.83
N SER A 176 29.29 5.24 21.72
CA SER A 176 29.12 6.44 20.87
C SER A 176 29.13 6.10 19.38
N SER A 177 29.82 5.03 18.96
CA SER A 177 29.82 4.53 17.58
C SER A 177 28.58 3.70 17.23
N THR A 178 27.86 3.13 18.21
CA THR A 178 26.59 2.41 17.99
C THR A 178 25.36 3.32 18.13
N ALA A 179 25.49 4.47 18.81
CA ALA A 179 24.48 5.52 18.89
C ALA A 179 24.53 6.53 17.72
N ALA A 180 25.60 6.56 16.92
CA ALA A 180 25.63 7.29 15.66
C ALA A 180 24.66 6.61 14.68
N ALA A 181 23.49 7.23 14.48
CA ALA A 181 22.43 6.80 13.56
C ALA A 181 23.06 6.27 12.27
N ARG A 182 23.06 4.94 12.13
CA ARG A 182 23.67 4.24 11.00
C ARG A 182 23.00 4.78 9.75
N VAL A 183 23.73 5.55 8.96
CA VAL A 183 23.23 6.07 7.68
C VAL A 183 22.72 4.84 6.91
N PRO A 184 21.42 4.79 6.55
CA PRO A 184 20.86 3.64 5.85
C PRO A 184 21.72 3.38 4.62
N SER A 185 22.13 2.13 4.44
CA SER A 185 22.98 1.78 3.30
C SER A 185 22.23 2.09 2.00
N ALA A 186 22.94 2.32 0.89
CA ALA A 186 22.29 2.60 -0.40
C ALA A 186 21.29 1.50 -0.82
N ILE A 187 21.49 0.27 -0.34
CA ILE A 187 20.59 -0.87 -0.53
C ILE A 187 19.26 -0.61 0.19
N ASP A 188 19.29 -0.07 1.41
CA ASP A 188 18.10 0.24 2.21
C ASP A 188 17.25 1.34 1.56
N LEU A 189 17.88 2.35 0.95
CA LEU A 189 17.18 3.43 0.24
C LEU A 189 16.42 2.92 -1.00
N SER A 190 17.01 1.99 -1.75
CA SER A 190 16.34 1.39 -2.92
C SER A 190 15.11 0.57 -2.53
N HIS A 191 15.21 -0.20 -1.43
CA HIS A 191 14.09 -0.98 -0.91
C HIS A 191 13.00 -0.09 -0.33
N LEU A 192 13.37 0.97 0.38
CA LEU A 192 12.44 1.97 0.90
C LEU A 192 11.70 2.69 -0.25
N ALA A 193 12.43 3.10 -1.30
CA ALA A 193 11.83 3.72 -2.48
C ALA A 193 10.83 2.78 -3.18
N ALA A 194 11.20 1.50 -3.36
CA ALA A 194 10.31 0.50 -3.94
C ALA A 194 9.07 0.24 -3.06
N ALA A 195 9.22 0.20 -1.74
CA ALA A 195 8.12 0.04 -0.81
C ALA A 195 7.15 1.24 -0.85
N ARG A 196 7.69 2.47 -0.89
CA ARG A 196 6.90 3.70 -1.03
C ARG A 196 6.16 3.75 -2.37
N ALA A 197 6.83 3.37 -3.47
CA ALA A 197 6.21 3.31 -4.78
C ALA A 197 5.03 2.33 -4.82
N ARG A 198 5.17 1.15 -4.20
CA ARG A 198 4.06 0.19 -4.06
C ARG A 198 2.92 0.77 -3.23
N ALA A 199 3.23 1.37 -2.08
CA ALA A 199 2.21 1.97 -1.23
C ALA A 199 1.43 3.08 -1.94
N LEU A 200 2.11 3.95 -2.70
CA LEU A 200 1.46 4.98 -3.52
C LEU A 200 0.62 4.38 -4.65
N SER A 201 1.12 3.34 -5.31
CA SER A 201 0.37 2.64 -6.35
C SER A 201 -0.91 2.00 -5.79
N GLU A 202 -0.84 1.39 -4.60
CA GLU A 202 -2.00 0.82 -3.93
C GLU A 202 -3.03 1.89 -3.54
N LEU A 203 -2.58 3.01 -2.96
CA LEU A 203 -3.45 4.14 -2.62
C LEU A 203 -4.12 4.74 -3.87
N TYR A 204 -3.37 4.90 -4.96
CA TYR A 204 -3.92 5.43 -6.20
C TYR A 204 -4.96 4.47 -6.81
N THR A 205 -4.74 3.15 -6.75
CA THR A 205 -5.74 2.17 -7.17
C THR A 205 -6.99 2.24 -6.31
N LEU A 206 -6.87 2.40 -4.98
CA LEU A 206 -8.01 2.58 -4.09
C LEU A 206 -8.78 3.87 -4.39
N PHE A 207 -8.07 4.96 -4.65
CA PHE A 207 -8.65 6.22 -5.13
C PHE A 207 -9.45 5.98 -6.41
N GLN A 208 -8.84 5.40 -7.45
CA GLN A 208 -9.53 5.16 -8.73
C GLN A 208 -10.72 4.21 -8.60
N LEU A 209 -10.63 3.15 -7.78
CA LEU A 209 -11.75 2.25 -7.51
C LEU A 209 -12.91 2.98 -6.81
N SER A 210 -12.60 3.95 -5.95
CA SER A 210 -13.61 4.71 -5.21
C SER A 210 -14.24 5.86 -6.00
N THR A 211 -13.53 6.45 -6.96
CA THR A 211 -14.01 7.60 -7.73
C THR A 211 -14.54 7.20 -9.10
N SER A 212 -13.90 6.22 -9.73
CA SER A 212 -14.09 5.91 -11.15
C SER A 212 -13.92 4.40 -11.40
N PRO A 213 -14.72 3.51 -10.75
CA PRO A 213 -14.51 2.07 -10.81
C PRO A 213 -14.48 1.52 -12.24
N ASN A 214 -15.30 2.08 -13.13
CA ASN A 214 -15.36 1.69 -14.54
C ASN A 214 -14.05 1.95 -15.33
N SER A 215 -13.13 2.75 -14.80
CA SER A 215 -11.84 3.02 -15.44
C SER A 215 -10.76 1.99 -15.09
N VAL A 216 -10.90 1.34 -13.92
CA VAL A 216 -9.93 0.34 -13.43
C VAL A 216 -10.42 -1.06 -13.71
N LEU A 217 -11.73 -1.27 -13.57
CA LEU A 217 -12.33 -2.58 -13.71
C LEU A 217 -12.56 -2.93 -15.17
N PRO A 218 -12.20 -4.16 -15.59
CA PRO A 218 -12.59 -4.67 -16.90
C PRO A 218 -14.10 -4.53 -17.11
N PRO A 219 -14.57 -4.25 -18.34
CA PRO A 219 -15.99 -4.13 -18.62
C PRO A 219 -16.74 -5.40 -18.19
N GLY A 220 -17.77 -5.25 -17.35
CA GLY A 220 -18.56 -6.35 -16.80
C GLY A 220 -18.08 -6.88 -15.44
N GLN A 221 -16.91 -6.44 -14.94
CA GLN A 221 -16.53 -6.66 -13.55
C GLN A 221 -17.05 -5.51 -12.67
N SER A 222 -17.73 -5.88 -11.58
CA SER A 222 -18.13 -4.93 -10.53
C SER A 222 -17.21 -5.07 -9.33
N ILE A 223 -17.14 -4.04 -8.48
CA ILE A 223 -16.41 -4.09 -7.20
C ILE A 223 -16.88 -5.29 -6.38
N ARG A 224 -18.19 -5.57 -6.43
CA ARG A 224 -18.80 -6.71 -5.74
C ARG A 224 -18.19 -8.06 -6.16
N ASN A 225 -17.88 -8.24 -7.44
CA ASN A 225 -17.26 -9.48 -7.93
C ASN A 225 -15.82 -9.63 -7.39
N ILE A 226 -15.05 -8.54 -7.32
CA ILE A 226 -13.71 -8.55 -6.73
C ILE A 226 -13.77 -8.93 -5.26
N PHE A 227 -14.65 -8.30 -4.48
CA PHE A 227 -14.78 -8.65 -3.06
C PHE A 227 -15.22 -10.11 -2.89
N ARG A 228 -16.15 -10.61 -3.72
CA ARG A 228 -16.53 -12.03 -3.70
C ARG A 228 -15.37 -12.97 -4.02
N SER A 229 -14.53 -12.64 -5.01
CA SER A 229 -13.34 -13.43 -5.34
C SER A 229 -12.24 -13.35 -4.29
N SER A 230 -12.17 -12.24 -3.55
CA SER A 230 -11.19 -12.05 -2.48
C SER A 230 -11.52 -12.84 -1.21
N ILE A 231 -12.78 -13.28 -1.06
CA ILE A 231 -13.16 -14.20 0.01
C ILE A 231 -12.54 -15.55 -0.34
N PRO A 232 -11.55 -16.04 0.42
CA PRO A 232 -10.90 -17.30 0.13
C PRO A 232 -11.96 -18.39 0.11
N SER A 233 -12.21 -18.94 -1.08
CA SER A 233 -13.10 -20.09 -1.22
C SER A 233 -12.51 -21.22 -0.37
N PRO A 234 -13.30 -21.89 0.49
CA PRO A 234 -12.82 -22.99 1.31
C PRO A 234 -12.52 -24.19 0.40
N SER A 235 -11.38 -24.14 -0.29
CA SER A 235 -10.88 -25.19 -1.15
C SER A 235 -9.91 -26.07 -0.36
N HIS A 236 -10.03 -27.38 -0.56
CA HIS A 236 -9.45 -28.45 0.25
C HIS A 236 -7.94 -28.70 0.02
N THR A 237 -7.19 -27.78 -0.59
CA THR A 237 -5.80 -28.03 -1.01
C THR A 237 -4.73 -27.57 0.00
N THR A 238 -5.11 -27.12 1.20
CA THR A 238 -4.19 -26.50 2.18
C THR A 238 -3.64 -27.42 3.28
N ASP A 239 -3.92 -28.73 3.28
CA ASP A 239 -3.58 -29.58 4.43
C ASP A 239 -2.07 -29.60 4.77
N HIS A 240 -1.19 -29.49 3.77
CA HIS A 240 0.25 -29.51 4.01
C HIS A 240 0.83 -28.17 4.49
N THR A 241 0.39 -27.05 3.91
CA THR A 241 0.86 -25.71 4.32
C THR A 241 0.28 -25.35 5.69
N ALA A 242 -0.99 -25.67 5.95
CA ALA A 242 -1.61 -25.50 7.26
C ALA A 242 -0.93 -26.36 8.34
N SER A 243 -0.48 -27.57 8.01
CA SER A 243 0.26 -28.43 8.94
C SER A 243 1.62 -27.85 9.31
N LEU A 244 2.38 -27.34 8.33
CA LEU A 244 3.68 -26.73 8.59
C LEU A 244 3.55 -25.40 9.34
N GLU A 245 2.61 -24.54 8.96
CA GLU A 245 2.31 -23.29 9.67
C GLU A 245 1.89 -23.57 11.12
N SER A 246 1.04 -24.57 11.36
CA SER A 246 0.65 -25.02 12.70
C SER A 246 1.85 -25.50 13.54
N ARG A 247 2.78 -26.23 12.93
CA ARG A 247 4.01 -26.68 13.61
C ARG A 247 4.95 -25.52 13.93
N ILE A 248 5.15 -24.59 13.01
CA ILE A 248 6.00 -23.40 13.24
C ILE A 248 5.37 -22.50 14.29
N SER A 249 4.07 -22.23 14.16
CA SER A 249 3.30 -21.41 15.10
C SER A 249 3.33 -22.01 16.51
N SER A 250 3.14 -23.32 16.65
CA SER A 250 3.25 -24.00 17.95
C SER A 250 4.66 -23.95 18.54
N GLN A 251 5.71 -24.07 17.72
CA GLN A 251 7.10 -23.93 18.20
C GLN A 251 7.42 -22.50 18.65
N LEU A 252 7.02 -21.49 17.87
CA LEU A 252 7.24 -20.08 18.20
C LEU A 252 6.42 -19.65 19.42
N HIS A 253 5.15 -20.04 19.48
CA HIS A 253 4.30 -19.79 20.65
C HIS A 253 4.89 -20.44 21.90
N ARG A 254 5.37 -21.68 21.80
CA ARG A 254 6.01 -22.37 22.92
C ARG A 254 7.26 -21.63 23.39
N ALA A 255 8.14 -21.25 22.47
CA ALA A 255 9.35 -20.50 22.80
C ALA A 255 9.04 -19.13 23.46
N TYR A 256 8.00 -18.44 22.98
CA TYR A 256 7.55 -17.18 23.55
C TYR A 256 6.97 -17.36 24.95
N PHE A 257 5.90 -18.14 25.10
CA PHE A 257 5.14 -18.26 26.35
C PHE A 257 5.88 -19.02 27.46
N ASP A 258 6.74 -20.00 27.14
CA ASP A 258 7.52 -20.74 28.14
C ASP A 258 8.47 -19.79 28.90
N SER A 259 8.99 -18.75 28.24
CA SER A 259 9.83 -17.73 28.88
C SER A 259 9.05 -16.91 29.93
N PHE A 260 7.83 -16.48 29.61
CA PHE A 260 6.96 -15.75 30.55
C PHE A 260 6.48 -16.65 31.69
N ALA A 261 6.14 -17.91 31.40
CA ALA A 261 5.73 -18.86 32.43
C ALA A 261 6.83 -19.06 33.48
N SER A 262 8.08 -19.21 33.03
CA SER A 262 9.22 -19.34 33.96
C SER A 262 9.44 -18.09 34.83
N THR A 263 9.24 -16.90 34.25
CA THR A 263 9.42 -15.61 34.93
C THR A 263 8.28 -15.34 35.92
N LEU A 264 7.04 -15.61 35.53
CA LEU A 264 5.85 -15.37 36.35
C LEU A 264 5.64 -16.43 37.44
N SER A 265 6.14 -17.65 37.25
CA SER A 265 6.10 -18.72 38.26
C SER A 265 7.27 -18.67 39.26
N SER A 266 8.21 -17.74 39.12
CA SER A 266 9.34 -17.64 40.06
C SER A 266 8.85 -17.20 41.44
N ALA A 267 8.77 -18.13 42.40
CA ALA A 267 8.25 -17.87 43.74
C ALA A 267 9.19 -17.07 44.67
N SER A 268 10.28 -16.50 44.15
CA SER A 268 11.25 -15.74 44.95
C SER A 268 10.67 -14.36 45.28
N PRO A 269 10.51 -13.99 46.57
CA PRO A 269 9.92 -12.71 46.99
C PRO A 269 10.92 -11.53 46.90
N SER A 270 11.86 -11.56 45.97
CA SER A 270 12.84 -10.48 45.79
C SER A 270 12.18 -9.28 45.08
N PRO A 271 12.50 -8.03 45.44
CA PRO A 271 12.03 -6.86 44.69
C PRO A 271 12.49 -6.89 43.22
N ALA A 272 13.66 -7.48 42.93
CA ALA A 272 14.14 -7.64 41.56
C ALA A 272 13.25 -8.59 40.73
N THR A 273 12.78 -9.70 41.31
CA THR A 273 11.90 -10.64 40.62
C THR A 273 10.50 -10.07 40.44
N ALA A 274 10.00 -9.24 41.36
CA ALA A 274 8.74 -8.52 41.18
C ALA A 274 8.81 -7.52 40.00
N ALA A 275 9.93 -6.83 39.81
CA ALA A 275 10.16 -5.95 38.67
C ALA A 275 10.26 -6.72 37.34
N GLU A 276 10.91 -7.88 37.32
CA GLU A 276 10.94 -8.76 36.15
C GLU A 276 9.55 -9.30 35.80
N GLN A 277 8.76 -9.69 36.81
CA GLN A 277 7.37 -10.15 36.64
C GLN A 277 6.45 -9.05 36.12
N SER A 278 6.59 -7.82 36.63
CA SER A 278 5.79 -6.67 36.18
C SER A 278 6.13 -6.27 34.74
N ALA A 279 7.42 -6.30 34.37
CA ALA A 279 7.86 -6.09 32.99
C ALA A 279 7.38 -7.19 32.04
N ALA A 280 7.43 -8.46 32.50
CA ALA A 280 6.91 -9.60 31.76
C ALA A 280 5.39 -9.48 31.53
N TRP A 281 4.63 -9.11 32.55
CA TRP A 281 3.19 -8.85 32.43
C TRP A 281 2.88 -7.68 31.51
N ALA A 282 3.60 -6.56 31.60
CA ALA A 282 3.35 -5.39 30.77
C ALA A 282 3.41 -5.72 29.26
N ARG A 283 4.31 -6.61 28.85
CA ARG A 283 4.38 -7.10 27.45
C ARG A 283 3.17 -7.96 27.09
N LEU A 284 2.82 -8.94 27.92
CA LEU A 284 1.63 -9.79 27.68
C LEU A 284 0.32 -8.99 27.70
N ALA A 285 0.23 -7.99 28.56
CA ALA A 285 -0.91 -7.09 28.64
C ALA A 285 -1.05 -6.25 27.37
N GLN A 286 0.07 -5.76 26.81
CA GLN A 286 0.07 -5.06 25.53
C GLN A 286 -0.39 -5.98 24.39
N ASP A 287 0.10 -7.22 24.32
CA ASP A 287 -0.34 -8.19 23.32
C ASP A 287 -1.86 -8.46 23.41
N LEU A 288 -2.39 -8.55 24.63
CA LEU A 288 -3.83 -8.70 24.87
C LEU A 288 -4.61 -7.45 24.45
N VAL A 289 -4.12 -6.26 24.77
CA VAL A 289 -4.75 -5.00 24.38
C VAL A 289 -4.81 -4.90 22.86
N ASP A 290 -3.70 -5.17 22.18
CA ASP A 290 -3.58 -5.12 20.72
C ASP A 290 -4.50 -6.14 20.03
N ALA A 291 -4.69 -7.32 20.64
CA ALA A 291 -5.59 -8.34 20.09
C ALA A 291 -7.08 -8.10 20.41
N VAL A 292 -7.41 -7.64 21.62
CA VAL A 292 -8.80 -7.56 22.11
C VAL A 292 -9.45 -6.24 21.75
N VAL A 293 -8.75 -5.10 21.88
CA VAL A 293 -9.33 -3.77 21.68
C VAL A 293 -9.91 -3.58 20.26
N PRO A 294 -9.27 -4.04 19.16
CA PRO A 294 -9.82 -3.94 17.82
C PRO A 294 -11.19 -4.63 17.66
N LEU A 295 -11.44 -5.69 18.43
CA LEU A 295 -12.68 -6.47 18.39
C LEU A 295 -13.85 -5.75 19.05
N VAL A 296 -13.60 -4.79 19.93
CA VAL A 296 -14.63 -4.07 20.67
C VAL A 296 -15.15 -2.89 19.84
N PRO A 297 -16.45 -2.80 19.49
CA PRO A 297 -17.02 -1.61 18.88
C PRO A 297 -16.87 -0.39 19.79
N SER A 298 -16.48 0.76 19.22
CA SER A 298 -16.30 2.03 19.96
C SER A 298 -17.55 2.53 20.69
N ARG A 299 -18.74 2.05 20.27
CA ARG A 299 -20.04 2.42 20.86
C ARG A 299 -20.39 1.66 22.14
N LEU A 300 -19.71 0.55 22.42
CA LEU A 300 -20.03 -0.23 23.61
C LEU A 300 -19.50 0.46 24.86
N LYS A 301 -20.41 0.62 25.82
CA LYS A 301 -20.12 1.15 27.14
C LYS A 301 -20.02 0.00 28.14
N GLY A 302 -19.08 0.12 29.07
CA GLY A 302 -18.99 -0.76 30.24
C GLY A 302 -20.19 -0.58 31.18
N ALA A 303 -20.20 -1.33 32.28
CA ALA A 303 -21.24 -1.20 33.31
C ALA A 303 -21.30 0.23 33.89
N ASP A 304 -20.15 0.90 33.94
CA ASP A 304 -19.99 2.25 34.51
C ASP A 304 -20.31 3.37 33.49
N GLY A 305 -20.79 3.04 32.30
CA GLY A 305 -21.08 4.00 31.23
C GLY A 305 -19.85 4.54 30.49
N ALA A 306 -18.64 4.27 30.97
CA ALA A 306 -17.38 4.55 30.28
C ALA A 306 -17.23 3.69 29.01
N PRO A 307 -16.54 4.17 27.96
CA PRO A 307 -16.29 3.39 26.76
C PRO A 307 -15.51 2.11 27.10
N LEU A 308 -16.04 0.95 26.69
CA LEU A 308 -15.51 -0.36 27.05
C LEU A 308 -14.05 -0.54 26.60
N ARG A 309 -13.65 0.07 25.48
CA ARG A 309 -12.25 0.10 25.01
C ARG A 309 -11.31 0.74 26.03
N ALA A 310 -11.64 1.94 26.49
CA ALA A 310 -10.81 2.66 27.46
C ALA A 310 -10.74 1.90 28.79
N HIS A 311 -11.86 1.29 29.20
CA HIS A 311 -11.91 0.45 30.38
C HIS A 311 -10.98 -0.78 30.25
N LEU A 312 -11.00 -1.49 29.12
CA LEU A 312 -10.11 -2.65 28.90
C LEU A 312 -8.64 -2.26 28.83
N VAL A 313 -8.31 -1.15 28.17
CA VAL A 313 -6.93 -0.62 28.14
C VAL A 313 -6.45 -0.26 29.54
N ALA A 314 -7.28 0.44 30.32
CA ALA A 314 -6.94 0.81 31.70
C ALA A 314 -6.81 -0.43 32.61
N LEU A 315 -7.66 -1.43 32.41
CA LEU A 315 -7.70 -2.63 33.23
C LEU A 315 -6.54 -3.58 32.95
N LEU A 316 -6.18 -3.81 31.67
CA LEU A 316 -5.03 -4.62 31.29
C LEU A 316 -3.71 -3.86 31.51
N GLY A 317 -3.71 -2.53 31.33
CA GLY A 317 -2.55 -1.67 31.52
C GLY A 317 -2.20 -1.37 32.98
N ARG A 318 -3.06 -1.72 33.95
CA ARG A 318 -2.72 -1.64 35.38
C ARG A 318 -1.61 -2.65 35.68
N VAL A 319 -0.40 -2.15 35.79
CA VAL A 319 0.75 -2.93 36.25
C VAL A 319 0.71 -2.96 37.79
N PRO A 320 0.55 -4.15 38.41
CA PRO A 320 0.58 -4.25 39.87
C PRO A 320 1.91 -3.70 40.40
N GLY A 321 1.84 -2.66 41.24
CA GLY A 321 3.00 -2.03 41.89
C GLY A 321 3.38 -0.64 41.38
N ARG A 322 3.06 -0.28 40.13
CA ARG A 322 3.42 1.05 39.58
C ARG A 322 2.59 2.19 40.18
N ASP A 323 1.32 1.93 40.44
CA ASP A 323 0.43 2.89 41.13
C ASP A 323 0.89 3.18 42.56
N ALA A 324 1.65 2.28 43.19
CA ALA A 324 2.21 2.48 44.52
C ALA A 324 3.44 3.38 44.46
N GLU A 325 4.29 3.26 43.44
CA GLU A 325 5.39 4.20 43.17
C GLU A 325 4.85 5.60 42.81
N GLU A 326 3.88 5.70 41.91
CA GLU A 326 3.31 6.99 41.51
C GLU A 326 2.57 7.69 42.68
N ARG A 327 1.97 6.93 43.60
CA ARG A 327 1.43 7.48 44.86
C ARG A 327 2.52 7.85 45.85
N ALA A 328 3.62 7.09 45.92
CA ALA A 328 4.77 7.43 46.75
C ALA A 328 5.47 8.72 46.26
N GLU A 329 5.49 8.98 44.96
CA GLU A 329 5.99 10.23 44.37
C GLU A 329 5.05 11.43 44.61
N ARG A 330 3.76 11.21 44.93
CA ARG A 330 2.78 12.27 45.22
C ARG A 330 2.75 12.75 46.68
N ASP A 331 3.83 12.56 47.44
CA ASP A 331 4.02 13.13 48.80
C ASP A 331 3.00 12.68 49.87
N GLU A 332 2.25 11.59 49.66
CA GLU A 332 1.48 10.98 50.74
C GLU A 332 2.41 10.14 51.63
N ALA A 333 2.61 10.58 52.88
CA ALA A 333 3.59 10.05 53.82
C ALA A 333 3.57 8.50 53.90
N PRO A 334 4.75 7.84 53.83
CA PRO A 334 4.87 6.40 53.70
C PRO A 334 4.47 5.70 55.00
N THR A 335 3.23 5.23 55.06
CA THR A 335 2.77 4.36 56.15
C THR A 335 3.19 2.92 55.87
N GLY A 336 4.49 2.64 56.04
CA GLY A 336 5.06 1.30 56.17
C GLY A 336 5.67 0.70 54.89
N PRO A 337 6.62 -0.25 55.04
CA PRO A 337 7.22 -1.00 53.93
C PRO A 337 6.21 -2.03 53.42
N SER A 338 5.17 -1.57 52.74
CA SER A 338 4.32 -2.44 51.93
C SER A 338 5.12 -2.78 50.68
N SER A 339 5.88 -3.87 50.74
CA SER A 339 6.52 -4.46 49.56
C SER A 339 5.44 -4.67 48.50
N ALA A 340 5.48 -3.87 47.43
CA ALA A 340 4.59 -3.96 46.28
C ALA A 340 4.87 -5.26 45.50
N ALA A 341 4.50 -6.39 46.11
CA ALA A 341 4.63 -7.69 45.50
C ALA A 341 3.66 -7.78 44.32
N PHE A 342 4.15 -8.29 43.19
CA PHE A 342 3.34 -8.57 42.02
C PHE A 342 2.24 -9.59 42.38
N ASP A 343 0.97 -9.17 42.34
CA ASP A 343 -0.15 -10.04 42.67
C ASP A 343 -0.77 -10.65 41.40
N VAL A 344 -0.40 -11.89 41.13
CA VAL A 344 -0.95 -12.70 40.02
C VAL A 344 -2.47 -12.81 40.08
N ARG A 345 -3.09 -12.77 41.26
CA ARG A 345 -4.55 -12.88 41.43
C ARG A 345 -5.26 -11.66 40.84
N THR A 346 -4.76 -10.46 41.12
CA THR A 346 -5.30 -9.21 40.56
C THR A 346 -5.17 -9.20 39.03
N VAL A 347 -4.06 -9.69 38.50
CA VAL A 347 -3.84 -9.81 37.05
C VAL A 347 -4.81 -10.80 36.39
N LEU A 348 -4.99 -11.99 36.99
CA LEU A 348 -5.96 -12.99 36.53
C LEU A 348 -7.39 -12.45 36.54
N GLN A 349 -7.76 -11.62 37.54
CA GLN A 349 -9.05 -10.94 37.55
C GLN A 349 -9.20 -9.97 36.37
N GLY A 350 -8.14 -9.25 36.01
CA GLY A 350 -8.12 -8.42 34.81
C GLY A 350 -8.37 -9.23 33.52
N VAL A 351 -7.67 -10.35 33.36
CA VAL A 351 -7.89 -11.26 32.22
C VAL A 351 -9.34 -11.81 32.22
N ARG A 352 -9.89 -12.18 33.37
CA ARG A 352 -11.28 -12.62 33.52
C ARG A 352 -12.28 -11.57 33.03
N GLU A 353 -12.06 -10.30 33.37
CA GLU A 353 -12.92 -9.20 32.93
C GLU A 353 -12.81 -8.95 31.42
N ALA A 354 -11.62 -9.08 30.84
CA ALA A 354 -11.43 -9.04 29.39
C ALA A 354 -12.19 -10.18 28.68
N VAL A 355 -12.13 -11.41 29.20
CA VAL A 355 -12.87 -12.56 28.66
C VAL A 355 -14.39 -12.36 28.77
N ARG A 356 -14.88 -11.76 29.87
CA ARG A 356 -16.30 -11.37 30.01
C ARG A 356 -16.71 -10.24 29.06
N ALA A 357 -15.80 -9.34 28.71
CA ALA A 357 -16.08 -8.33 27.69
C ALA A 357 -16.19 -8.99 26.29
N LEU A 358 -15.28 -9.92 25.97
CA LEU A 358 -15.35 -10.73 24.76
C LEU A 358 -16.61 -11.59 24.70
N SER A 359 -17.08 -12.15 25.83
CA SER A 359 -18.31 -12.95 25.87
C SER A 359 -19.56 -12.18 25.45
N ARG A 360 -19.58 -10.85 25.64
CA ARG A 360 -20.68 -9.98 25.19
C ARG A 360 -20.64 -9.72 23.67
N LEU A 361 -19.50 -10.01 23.05
CA LEU A 361 -19.21 -9.76 21.63
C LEU A 361 -19.24 -11.06 20.80
N CYS A 362 -19.04 -12.21 21.45
CA CYS A 362 -19.01 -13.50 20.78
C CYS A 362 -20.35 -13.84 20.13
N ALA A 363 -20.27 -14.43 18.93
CA ALA A 363 -21.39 -15.12 18.33
C ALA A 363 -21.66 -16.44 19.08
N PRO A 364 -22.90 -16.96 19.06
CA PRO A 364 -23.27 -18.19 19.77
C PRO A 364 -22.36 -19.40 19.48
N ALA A 365 -21.72 -19.42 18.31
CA ALA A 365 -20.78 -20.46 17.91
C ALA A 365 -19.54 -20.56 18.82
N ARG A 366 -19.17 -19.48 19.54
CA ARG A 366 -17.98 -19.41 20.40
C ARG A 366 -18.29 -19.42 21.89
N ASP A 367 -19.57 -19.49 22.28
CA ASP A 367 -19.97 -19.44 23.68
C ASP A 367 -19.37 -20.60 24.50
N ALA A 368 -19.17 -21.77 23.88
CA ALA A 368 -18.54 -22.90 24.53
C ALA A 368 -17.06 -22.64 24.85
N ASP A 369 -16.32 -22.06 23.90
CA ASP A 369 -14.89 -21.73 24.05
C ASP A 369 -14.70 -20.66 25.15
N VAL A 370 -15.55 -19.63 25.15
CA VAL A 370 -15.53 -18.55 26.14
C VAL A 370 -15.85 -19.06 27.54
N ARG A 371 -16.88 -19.91 27.68
CA ARG A 371 -17.25 -20.51 28.97
C ARG A 371 -16.13 -21.40 29.50
N ALA A 372 -15.56 -22.27 28.65
CA ALA A 372 -14.44 -23.11 29.05
C ALA A 372 -13.20 -22.29 29.49
N LEU A 373 -12.93 -21.16 28.83
CA LEU A 373 -11.86 -20.24 29.23
C LEU A 373 -12.17 -19.55 30.57
N ALA A 374 -13.40 -19.05 30.76
CA ALA A 374 -13.82 -18.42 32.00
C ALA A 374 -13.77 -19.40 33.19
N ASP A 375 -14.26 -20.63 33.01
CA ASP A 375 -14.22 -21.69 34.03
C ASP A 375 -12.77 -22.05 34.40
N SER A 376 -11.86 -22.08 33.41
CA SER A 376 -10.43 -22.31 33.63
C SER A 376 -9.77 -21.20 34.44
N ILE A 377 -10.15 -19.94 34.22
CA ILE A 377 -9.65 -18.79 34.98
C ILE A 377 -10.20 -18.83 36.41
N ASP A 378 -11.47 -19.20 36.58
CA ASP A 378 -12.12 -19.32 37.89
C ASP A 378 -11.48 -20.42 38.74
N ALA A 379 -11.22 -21.59 38.16
CA ALA A 379 -10.47 -22.66 38.83
C ALA A 379 -9.06 -22.22 39.25
N ALA A 380 -8.36 -21.45 38.42
CA ALA A 380 -7.04 -20.92 38.74
C ALA A 380 -7.06 -19.88 39.89
N LEU A 381 -8.15 -19.13 40.03
CA LEU A 381 -8.33 -18.16 41.13
C LEU A 381 -8.63 -18.84 42.48
N ASP A 382 -9.29 -20.01 42.45
CA ASP A 382 -9.77 -20.69 43.65
C ASP A 382 -8.79 -21.76 44.19
N GLU A 383 -8.15 -22.57 43.33
CA GLU A 383 -7.50 -23.82 43.77
C GLU A 383 -5.97 -23.83 43.66
N SER A 384 -5.37 -22.78 43.09
CA SER A 384 -3.99 -22.84 42.61
C SER A 384 -2.96 -22.31 43.63
N THR A 385 -1.79 -22.97 43.73
CA THR A 385 -0.62 -22.46 44.47
C THR A 385 -0.01 -21.26 43.75
N ALA A 386 0.82 -20.44 44.42
CA ALA A 386 1.41 -19.26 43.78
C ALA A 386 2.21 -19.57 42.50
N ALA A 387 2.93 -20.70 42.47
CA ALA A 387 3.68 -21.14 41.28
C ALA A 387 2.76 -21.59 40.14
N ASP A 388 1.70 -22.32 40.49
CA ASP A 388 0.70 -22.81 39.54
C ASP A 388 -0.13 -21.65 38.94
N ARG A 389 -0.35 -20.57 39.70
CA ARG A 389 -1.05 -19.37 39.21
C ARG A 389 -0.30 -18.65 38.10
N GLY A 390 1.02 -18.59 38.16
CA GLY A 390 1.85 -18.00 37.09
C GLY A 390 1.67 -18.74 35.77
N ALA A 391 1.72 -20.07 35.81
CA ALA A 391 1.49 -20.92 34.64
C ALA A 391 0.04 -20.82 34.14
N ALA A 392 -0.94 -20.80 35.06
CA ALA A 392 -2.35 -20.64 34.72
C ALA A 392 -2.67 -19.27 34.10
N LEU A 393 -2.00 -18.20 34.55
CA LEU A 393 -2.10 -16.87 33.94
C LEU A 393 -1.62 -16.90 32.49
N VAL A 394 -0.44 -17.46 32.23
CA VAL A 394 0.09 -17.55 30.85
C VAL A 394 -0.82 -18.39 29.95
N ASP A 395 -1.37 -19.50 30.47
CA ASP A 395 -2.34 -20.31 29.73
C ASP A 395 -3.63 -19.53 29.42
N ALA A 396 -4.15 -18.76 30.39
CA ALA A 396 -5.31 -17.91 30.20
C ALA A 396 -5.08 -16.81 29.17
N VAL A 397 -3.91 -16.14 29.20
CA VAL A 397 -3.52 -15.15 28.17
C VAL A 397 -3.47 -15.80 26.80
N ARG A 398 -2.79 -16.95 26.66
CA ARG A 398 -2.68 -17.68 25.40
C ARG A 398 -4.05 -18.02 24.81
N ARG A 399 -4.94 -18.62 25.61
CA ARG A 399 -6.29 -18.99 25.17
C ARG A 399 -7.17 -17.78 24.85
N THR A 400 -6.96 -16.66 25.54
CA THR A 400 -7.64 -15.38 25.23
C THR A 400 -7.19 -14.84 23.88
N LEU A 401 -5.88 -14.87 23.56
CA LEU A 401 -5.35 -14.47 22.26
C LEU A 401 -5.85 -15.39 21.12
N GLU A 402 -5.92 -16.70 21.37
CA GLU A 402 -6.51 -17.66 20.41
C GLU A 402 -7.99 -17.39 20.14
N LEU A 403 -8.77 -17.11 21.20
CA LEU A 403 -10.16 -16.71 21.09
C LEU A 403 -10.31 -15.39 20.32
N ALA A 404 -9.49 -14.38 20.63
CA ALA A 404 -9.49 -13.09 19.95
C ALA A 404 -9.21 -13.24 18.45
N ARG A 405 -8.20 -14.03 18.06
CA ARG A 405 -7.91 -14.35 16.64
C ARG A 405 -9.05 -15.14 15.97
N ALA A 406 -9.73 -16.02 16.69
CA ALA A 406 -10.90 -16.72 16.16
C ALA A 406 -12.07 -15.74 15.92
N MET A 407 -12.34 -14.86 16.87
CA MET A 407 -13.36 -13.81 16.74
C MET A 407 -13.02 -12.81 15.63
N GLU A 408 -11.75 -12.45 15.46
CA GLU A 408 -11.28 -11.61 14.37
C GLU A 408 -11.57 -12.24 13.01
N ARG A 409 -11.29 -13.55 12.86
CA ARG A 409 -11.64 -14.31 11.65
C ARG A 409 -13.15 -14.40 11.44
N ASP A 410 -13.92 -14.61 12.50
CA ASP A 410 -15.37 -14.67 12.42
C ASP A 410 -15.97 -13.30 12.04
N LEU A 411 -15.44 -12.20 12.61
CA LEU A 411 -15.77 -10.82 12.24
C LEU A 411 -15.32 -10.50 10.81
N GLY A 412 -14.16 -10.97 10.39
CA GLY A 412 -13.66 -10.84 9.02
C GLY A 412 -14.57 -11.54 8.03
N ARG A 413 -15.00 -12.78 8.33
CA ARG A 413 -15.99 -13.53 7.54
C ARG A 413 -17.35 -12.87 7.54
N PHE A 414 -17.81 -12.38 8.69
CA PHE A 414 -19.10 -11.69 8.78
C PHE A 414 -19.07 -10.37 8.02
N ARG A 415 -18.01 -9.57 8.17
CA ARG A 415 -17.82 -8.34 7.40
C ARG A 415 -17.76 -8.67 5.92
N ALA A 416 -16.95 -9.63 5.51
CA ALA A 416 -16.84 -9.99 4.10
C ALA A 416 -18.17 -10.53 3.54
N GLY A 417 -18.85 -11.43 4.23
CA GLY A 417 -20.12 -12.02 3.79
C GLY A 417 -21.30 -11.05 3.85
N ALA A 418 -21.51 -10.38 4.98
CA ALA A 418 -22.62 -9.43 5.14
C ALA A 418 -22.45 -8.21 4.22
N VAL A 419 -21.24 -7.69 4.07
CA VAL A 419 -20.98 -6.56 3.17
C VAL A 419 -21.13 -6.99 1.71
N THR A 420 -20.63 -8.16 1.29
CA THR A 420 -20.74 -8.55 -0.13
C THR A 420 -22.14 -9.01 -0.55
N GLU A 421 -22.93 -9.58 0.36
CA GLU A 421 -24.28 -10.06 0.04
C GLU A 421 -25.35 -8.99 0.17
N LEU A 422 -25.23 -8.09 1.15
CA LEU A 422 -26.28 -7.10 1.45
C LEU A 422 -25.95 -5.70 0.97
N ALA A 423 -24.67 -5.33 0.79
CA ALA A 423 -24.33 -3.98 0.38
C ALA A 423 -24.56 -3.77 -1.13
N SER A 424 -25.15 -2.63 -1.46
CA SER A 424 -25.17 -2.09 -2.82
C SER A 424 -23.75 -1.76 -3.29
N GLU A 425 -23.56 -1.66 -4.61
CA GLU A 425 -22.27 -1.28 -5.16
C GLU A 425 -21.82 0.11 -4.71
N GLU A 426 -22.77 1.04 -4.52
CA GLU A 426 -22.49 2.37 -3.97
C GLU A 426 -21.99 2.32 -2.52
N GLU A 427 -22.53 1.42 -1.70
CA GLU A 427 -22.06 1.21 -0.33
C GLU A 427 -20.66 0.58 -0.32
N LEU A 428 -20.38 -0.37 -1.22
CA LEU A 428 -19.04 -0.93 -1.38
C LEU A 428 -18.02 0.13 -1.81
N VAL A 429 -18.39 0.99 -2.76
CA VAL A 429 -17.57 2.16 -3.15
C VAL A 429 -17.30 3.04 -1.94
N GLY A 430 -18.31 3.30 -1.11
CA GLY A 430 -18.16 4.06 0.14
C GLY A 430 -17.17 3.42 1.11
N VAL A 431 -17.22 2.08 1.29
CA VAL A 431 -16.27 1.35 2.15
C VAL A 431 -14.85 1.41 1.59
N VAL A 432 -14.68 1.20 0.29
CA VAL A 432 -13.36 1.30 -0.38
C VAL A 432 -12.79 2.71 -0.22
N ARG A 433 -13.65 3.72 -0.31
CA ARG A 433 -13.30 5.13 -0.12
C ARG A 433 -12.84 5.45 1.29
N GLU A 434 -13.61 5.01 2.30
CA GLU A 434 -13.27 5.19 3.72
C GLU A 434 -11.94 4.51 4.06
N GLU A 435 -11.76 3.25 3.62
CA GLU A 435 -10.53 2.49 3.83
C GLU A 435 -9.34 3.13 3.10
N GLY A 436 -9.51 3.55 1.84
CA GLY A 436 -8.46 4.21 1.08
C GLY A 436 -8.04 5.54 1.72
N GLY A 437 -9.00 6.32 2.23
CA GLY A 437 -8.74 7.55 2.98
C GLY A 437 -8.04 7.31 4.32
N ALA A 438 -8.44 6.29 5.08
CA ALA A 438 -7.79 5.93 6.33
C ALA A 438 -6.33 5.48 6.09
N ARG A 439 -6.09 4.67 5.05
CA ARG A 439 -4.74 4.25 4.66
C ARG A 439 -3.89 5.41 4.17
N GLU A 440 -4.44 6.31 3.38
CA GLU A 440 -3.73 7.50 2.92
C GLU A 440 -3.28 8.35 4.11
N ARG A 441 -4.18 8.67 5.04
CA ARG A 441 -3.81 9.43 6.25
C ARG A 441 -2.74 8.75 7.08
N ALA A 442 -2.86 7.44 7.29
CA ALA A 442 -1.86 6.69 8.05
C ALA A 442 -0.48 6.71 7.37
N LEU A 443 -0.44 6.51 6.05
CA LEU A 443 0.82 6.50 5.28
C LEU A 443 1.44 7.89 5.18
N VAL A 444 0.67 8.88 4.77
CA VAL A 444 1.14 10.26 4.61
C VAL A 444 1.50 10.85 5.98
N GLY A 445 0.68 10.65 7.01
CA GLY A 445 1.01 11.03 8.39
C GLY A 445 2.31 10.36 8.87
N GLY A 446 2.50 9.07 8.58
CA GLY A 446 3.74 8.37 8.90
C GLY A 446 4.98 8.90 8.16
N TRP A 447 4.82 9.43 6.94
CA TRP A 447 5.93 9.97 6.15
C TRP A 447 6.28 11.42 6.46
N PHE A 448 5.33 12.18 7.00
CA PHE A 448 5.46 13.60 7.27
C PHE A 448 5.43 13.93 8.77
N GLU A 449 5.70 12.98 9.67
CA GLU A 449 5.76 13.23 11.14
C GLU A 449 4.41 13.65 11.76
N GLY A 450 3.30 13.17 11.22
CA GLY A 450 1.94 13.37 11.76
C GLY A 450 1.08 14.36 10.96
N GLU A 451 -0.19 14.49 11.36
CA GLU A 451 -1.17 15.32 10.66
C GLU A 451 -0.87 16.83 10.77
N ASP A 452 -0.28 17.30 11.87
CA ASP A 452 0.07 18.72 12.06
C ASP A 452 1.15 19.19 11.09
N ALA A 453 2.13 18.35 10.81
CA ALA A 453 3.18 18.64 9.84
C ALA A 453 2.63 18.63 8.41
N VAL A 454 1.71 17.72 8.08
CA VAL A 454 0.95 17.74 6.82
C VAL A 454 0.16 19.04 6.68
N ARG A 455 -0.50 19.50 7.75
CA ARG A 455 -1.22 20.78 7.78
C ARG A 455 -0.27 21.96 7.52
N ARG A 456 0.86 22.04 8.24
CA ARG A 456 1.86 23.12 8.05
C ARG A 456 2.42 23.14 6.63
N GLU A 457 2.81 22.01 6.07
CA GLU A 457 3.34 21.93 4.71
C GLU A 457 2.29 22.30 3.66
N THR A 458 1.03 21.91 3.89
CA THR A 458 -0.10 22.30 3.03
C THR A 458 -0.32 23.82 3.08
N SER A 459 -0.26 24.43 4.26
CA SER A 459 -0.38 25.88 4.41
C SER A 459 0.76 26.63 3.75
N ALA A 460 2.00 26.15 3.91
CA ALA A 460 3.17 26.70 3.22
C ALA A 460 3.03 26.61 1.70
N TRP A 461 2.57 25.46 1.19
CA TRP A 461 2.28 25.28 -0.23
C TRP A 461 1.21 26.26 -0.73
N CYS A 462 0.11 26.46 0.01
CA CYS A 462 -0.92 27.43 -0.37
C CYS A 462 -0.36 28.85 -0.48
N ALA A 463 0.46 29.27 0.49
CA ALA A 463 1.08 30.59 0.47
C ALA A 463 1.98 30.75 -0.78
N ARG A 464 2.82 29.75 -1.08
CA ARG A 464 3.69 29.71 -2.26
C ARG A 464 2.89 29.78 -3.57
N ALA A 465 1.91 28.90 -3.73
CA ALA A 465 1.09 28.79 -4.95
C ALA A 465 0.28 30.06 -5.22
N LEU A 466 -0.21 30.72 -4.18
CA LEU A 466 -0.98 31.97 -4.28
C LEU A 466 -0.11 33.23 -4.36
N GLY A 467 1.22 33.09 -4.37
CA GLY A 467 2.14 34.22 -4.38
C GLY A 467 2.04 35.10 -3.13
N ARG A 468 1.49 34.58 -2.03
CA ARG A 468 1.54 35.24 -0.73
C ARG A 468 2.97 35.07 -0.26
N GLY A 469 3.73 36.17 -0.27
CA GLY A 469 5.12 36.14 0.18
C GLY A 469 5.20 35.41 1.51
N VAL A 470 6.16 34.48 1.63
CA VAL A 470 6.48 33.83 2.90
C VAL A 470 7.01 34.93 3.79
N ALA A 471 6.11 35.69 4.42
CA ALA A 471 6.49 36.60 5.47
C ALA A 471 7.23 35.71 6.47
N ASN A 472 8.50 36.04 6.76
CA ASN A 472 9.32 35.29 7.70
C ASN A 472 8.53 35.19 9.00
N ALA A 473 7.81 34.08 9.16
CA ALA A 473 7.06 33.79 10.35
C ALA A 473 8.14 33.54 11.39
N GLY A 474 8.35 34.53 12.26
CA GLY A 474 9.24 34.34 13.40
C GLY A 474 8.76 33.13 14.20
N ASP A 475 9.72 32.42 14.81
CA ASP A 475 9.53 31.17 15.54
C ASP A 475 8.45 31.20 16.66
N ASP A 476 7.86 32.35 16.98
CA ASP A 476 6.94 32.54 18.10
C ASP A 476 5.43 32.41 17.75
N ALA A 477 5.07 31.95 16.55
CA ALA A 477 3.66 31.77 16.15
C ALA A 477 3.26 30.29 16.12
N ASP A 478 2.98 29.72 17.30
CA ASP A 478 2.61 28.30 17.49
C ASP A 478 1.24 27.93 16.86
N GLU A 479 0.46 28.92 16.39
CA GLU A 479 -0.77 28.71 15.63
C GLU A 479 -0.73 29.49 14.30
N GLY A 480 -0.04 28.92 13.31
CA GLY A 480 -0.11 29.43 11.94
C GLY A 480 -1.55 29.50 11.43
N PRO A 481 -1.91 30.52 10.60
CA PRO A 481 -3.27 30.67 10.10
C PRO A 481 -3.71 29.42 9.34
N GLN A 482 -4.78 28.79 9.82
CA GLN A 482 -5.36 27.62 9.16
C GLN A 482 -5.70 27.96 7.71
N SER A 483 -5.27 27.11 6.79
CA SER A 483 -5.59 27.30 5.37
C SER A 483 -7.06 27.07 5.14
N SER A 484 -7.74 28.13 4.72
CA SER A 484 -9.14 28.04 4.35
C SER A 484 -9.33 27.05 3.21
N LYS A 485 -10.50 26.41 3.17
CA LYS A 485 -10.91 25.52 2.08
C LYS A 485 -10.76 26.19 0.71
N GLU A 486 -11.08 27.47 0.65
CA GLU A 486 -10.95 28.30 -0.56
C GLU A 486 -9.49 28.50 -0.99
N ASP A 487 -8.58 28.69 -0.04
CA ASP A 487 -7.16 28.87 -0.33
C ASP A 487 -6.54 27.60 -0.91
N VAL A 488 -6.87 26.43 -0.33
CA VAL A 488 -6.40 25.13 -0.86
C VAL A 488 -6.98 24.87 -2.25
N ALA A 489 -8.28 25.15 -2.46
CA ALA A 489 -8.91 25.01 -3.77
C ALA A 489 -8.28 25.94 -4.82
N ALA A 490 -8.03 27.20 -4.46
CA ALA A 490 -7.38 28.15 -5.34
C ALA A 490 -5.94 27.69 -5.66
N ALA A 491 -5.15 27.32 -4.65
CA ALA A 491 -3.77 26.86 -4.82
C ALA A 491 -3.67 25.59 -5.69
N LEU A 492 -4.64 24.68 -5.57
CA LEU A 492 -4.74 23.50 -6.44
C LEU A 492 -4.93 23.91 -7.89
N VAL A 493 -5.85 24.84 -8.18
CA VAL A 493 -6.04 25.35 -9.54
C VAL A 493 -4.78 26.06 -10.03
N GLU A 494 -4.12 26.85 -9.18
CA GLU A 494 -2.85 27.50 -9.58
C GLU A 494 -1.77 26.48 -9.97
N SER A 495 -1.70 25.36 -9.25
CA SER A 495 -0.73 24.29 -9.51
C SER A 495 -1.05 23.51 -10.79
N LEU A 496 -2.33 23.25 -11.07
CA LEU A 496 -2.78 22.58 -12.29
C LEU A 496 -2.58 23.45 -13.55
N PHE A 497 -2.60 24.77 -13.42
CA PHE A 497 -2.33 25.73 -14.50
C PHE A 497 -0.90 26.28 -14.48
N ALA A 498 0.02 25.65 -13.75
CA ALA A 498 1.44 25.98 -13.86
C ALA A 498 2.00 25.43 -15.18
N ASN A 499 3.02 26.12 -15.72
CA ASN A 499 3.75 25.67 -16.90
C ASN A 499 4.71 24.51 -16.59
N GLU A 500 4.97 24.24 -15.31
CA GLU A 500 5.76 23.12 -14.85
C GLU A 500 4.87 21.93 -14.54
N ALA A 501 5.31 20.74 -14.90
CA ALA A 501 4.62 19.51 -14.54
C ALA A 501 4.49 19.41 -13.02
N VAL A 502 3.31 18.98 -12.58
CA VAL A 502 3.05 18.66 -11.19
C VAL A 502 4.08 17.63 -10.70
N ALA A 503 4.80 17.96 -9.62
CA ALA A 503 5.87 17.14 -9.07
C ALA A 503 5.53 16.61 -7.66
N LEU A 504 6.06 15.44 -7.32
CA LEU A 504 5.95 14.87 -5.98
C LEU A 504 6.87 15.61 -4.99
N PRO A 505 6.47 15.78 -3.73
CA PRO A 505 7.34 16.30 -2.69
C PRO A 505 8.55 15.38 -2.48
N SER A 506 9.71 15.99 -2.24
CA SER A 506 10.92 15.24 -1.93
C SER A 506 10.78 14.58 -0.56
N PHE A 507 10.84 13.25 -0.53
CA PHE A 507 10.87 12.47 0.72
C PHE A 507 12.27 12.49 1.34
N SER A 508 12.76 13.66 1.75
CA SER A 508 14.04 13.73 2.44
C SER A 508 13.88 13.19 3.87
N PRO A 509 14.60 12.14 4.28
CA PRO A 509 14.38 11.46 5.56
C PRO A 509 14.89 12.23 6.79
N SER A 510 15.33 13.48 6.68
CA SER A 510 15.72 14.26 7.86
C SER A 510 15.82 15.77 7.59
N PRO A 511 15.14 16.63 8.36
CA PRO A 511 15.35 18.08 8.32
C PRO A 511 16.75 18.50 8.81
N SER A 512 17.46 17.62 9.52
CA SER A 512 18.74 17.91 10.18
C SER A 512 19.97 17.85 9.27
N ALA A 513 19.83 17.39 8.01
CA ALA A 513 20.95 17.24 7.07
C ALA A 513 21.20 18.48 6.18
N SER A 514 20.49 19.58 6.42
CA SER A 514 20.46 20.80 5.60
C SER A 514 21.73 21.67 5.64
N SER A 515 22.82 21.21 6.25
CA SER A 515 24.05 22.01 6.46
C SER A 515 25.24 21.68 5.56
N ARG A 516 25.08 20.91 4.46
CA ARG A 516 26.19 20.64 3.53
C ARG A 516 26.16 21.55 2.29
N PRO A 517 27.02 22.59 2.20
CA PRO A 517 26.87 23.70 1.25
C PRO A 517 27.34 23.45 -0.20
N ASP A 518 27.80 22.26 -0.58
CA ASP A 518 28.62 22.12 -1.80
C ASP A 518 27.97 21.37 -2.99
N SER A 519 26.69 20.99 -2.94
CA SER A 519 26.00 20.45 -4.14
C SER A 519 25.46 21.58 -5.01
N PRO A 520 25.74 21.61 -6.32
CA PRO A 520 25.23 22.64 -7.22
C PRO A 520 23.71 22.65 -7.16
N ALA A 521 23.14 23.78 -6.73
CA ALA A 521 21.71 23.95 -6.50
C ALA A 521 20.92 23.60 -7.77
N SER A 522 20.34 22.41 -7.82
CA SER A 522 19.26 22.13 -8.75
C SER A 522 18.16 23.14 -8.44
N THR A 523 17.76 23.93 -9.43
CA THR A 523 16.64 24.86 -9.29
C THR A 523 15.43 24.08 -8.77
N PRO A 524 14.92 24.38 -7.55
CA PRO A 524 13.83 23.62 -6.98
C PRO A 524 12.64 23.73 -7.91
N SER A 525 12.02 22.59 -8.27
CA SER A 525 10.77 22.61 -9.04
C SER A 525 9.76 23.48 -8.31
N HIS A 526 9.15 24.43 -9.01
CA HIS A 526 8.24 25.39 -8.40
C HIS A 526 6.83 24.80 -8.22
N ASN A 527 6.47 23.73 -8.95
CA ASN A 527 5.16 23.09 -8.89
C ASN A 527 5.14 21.75 -8.11
N VAL A 528 5.60 21.78 -6.86
CA VAL A 528 5.58 20.60 -5.96
C VAL A 528 4.24 20.52 -5.23
N LEU A 529 3.61 19.34 -5.26
CA LEU A 529 2.35 19.08 -4.56
C LEU A 529 2.52 19.01 -3.03
N PRO A 530 1.50 19.45 -2.27
CA PRO A 530 1.45 19.26 -0.83
C PRO A 530 1.18 17.78 -0.49
N PRO A 531 1.49 17.35 0.74
CA PRO A 531 1.31 15.95 1.15
C PRO A 531 -0.13 15.43 1.02
N ILE A 532 -1.14 16.31 1.17
CA ILE A 532 -2.56 15.95 1.02
C ILE A 532 -2.97 15.56 -0.41
N LEU A 533 -2.12 15.83 -1.41
CA LEU A 533 -2.34 15.48 -2.82
C LEU A 533 -1.42 14.34 -3.27
N LEU A 534 -0.73 13.68 -2.35
CA LEU A 534 0.30 12.71 -2.69
C LEU A 534 -0.28 11.47 -3.37
N ALA A 535 -1.33 10.87 -2.79
CA ALA A 535 -1.99 9.69 -3.34
C ALA A 535 -2.68 9.97 -4.68
N VAL A 536 -3.22 11.19 -4.85
CA VAL A 536 -3.94 11.63 -6.07
C VAL A 536 -3.03 12.34 -7.07
N SER A 537 -1.71 12.35 -6.85
CA SER A 537 -0.76 13.03 -7.73
C SER A 537 -0.82 12.58 -9.21
N PRO A 538 -1.04 11.28 -9.56
CA PRO A 538 -1.19 10.91 -10.96
C PRO A 538 -2.47 11.47 -11.58
N ALA A 539 -3.56 11.62 -10.79
CA ALA A 539 -4.78 12.28 -11.25
C ALA A 539 -4.58 13.79 -11.44
N CYS A 540 -3.83 14.46 -10.56
CA CYS A 540 -3.44 15.86 -10.75
C CYS A 540 -2.66 16.05 -12.06
N PHE A 541 -1.68 15.17 -12.33
CA PHE A 541 -0.89 15.21 -13.55
C PHE A 541 -1.75 14.98 -14.81
N ALA A 542 -2.62 13.97 -14.79
CA ALA A 542 -3.55 13.70 -15.89
C ALA A 542 -4.50 14.90 -16.13
N LEU A 543 -4.98 15.52 -15.06
CA LEU A 543 -5.87 16.68 -15.12
C LEU A 543 -5.16 17.93 -15.67
N GLN A 544 -3.91 18.18 -15.24
CA GLN A 544 -3.07 19.25 -15.80
C GLN A 544 -2.92 19.07 -17.31
N ASN A 545 -2.57 17.87 -17.78
CA ASN A 545 -2.40 17.59 -19.20
C ASN A 545 -3.72 17.74 -19.98
N ARG A 546 -4.85 17.31 -19.40
CA ARG A 546 -6.18 17.47 -20.01
C ARG A 546 -6.57 18.95 -20.15
N LEU A 547 -6.32 19.78 -19.14
CA LEU A 547 -6.57 21.23 -19.18
C LEU A 547 -5.68 21.95 -20.19
N GLN A 548 -4.41 21.53 -20.29
CA GLN A 548 -3.50 22.02 -21.32
C GLN A 548 -4.02 21.62 -22.71
N ALA A 549 -4.40 20.36 -22.92
CA ALA A 549 -4.96 19.89 -24.19
C ALA A 549 -6.23 20.65 -24.61
N LEU A 550 -7.12 20.97 -23.66
CA LEU A 550 -8.30 21.80 -23.93
C LEU A 550 -7.92 23.22 -24.37
N THR A 551 -6.87 23.78 -23.77
CA THR A 551 -6.36 25.09 -24.19
C THR A 551 -5.73 25.01 -25.58
N ILE A 552 -5.04 23.91 -25.92
CA ILE A 552 -4.44 23.70 -27.25
C ILE A 552 -5.57 23.61 -28.27
N LEU A 553 -6.59 22.79 -28.00
CA LEU A 553 -7.78 22.64 -28.84
C LEU A 553 -8.45 24.00 -29.12
N ALA A 554 -8.67 24.81 -28.08
CA ALA A 554 -9.22 26.16 -28.24
C ALA A 554 -8.35 27.07 -29.13
N CYS A 555 -7.02 27.01 -28.98
CA CYS A 555 -6.09 27.75 -29.85
C CYS A 555 -6.19 27.28 -31.31
N LEU A 556 -6.30 25.97 -31.55
CA LEU A 556 -6.40 25.41 -32.89
C LEU A 556 -7.72 25.75 -33.58
N LEU A 557 -8.83 25.71 -32.85
CA LEU A 557 -10.15 26.11 -33.37
C LEU A 557 -10.20 27.61 -33.68
N ALA A 558 -9.45 28.44 -32.95
CA ALA A 558 -9.29 29.84 -33.28
C ALA A 558 -8.52 30.07 -34.60
N LEU A 559 -7.59 29.18 -34.96
CA LEU A 559 -6.90 29.21 -36.25
C LEU A 559 -7.75 28.66 -37.40
N SER A 560 -8.49 27.58 -37.14
CA SER A 560 -9.30 26.89 -38.14
C SER A 560 -10.69 26.56 -37.59
N PRO A 561 -11.65 27.51 -37.64
CA PRO A 561 -13.00 27.31 -37.11
C PRO A 561 -13.80 26.20 -37.80
N SER A 562 -13.38 25.78 -39.00
CA SER A 562 -14.00 24.69 -39.76
C SER A 562 -13.49 23.30 -39.39
N ALA A 563 -12.50 23.20 -38.50
CA ALA A 563 -11.98 21.91 -38.10
C ALA A 563 -12.95 21.18 -37.15
N ASP A 564 -12.98 19.85 -37.23
CA ASP A 564 -13.82 19.03 -36.37
C ASP A 564 -13.19 18.92 -34.97
N PRO A 565 -13.77 19.54 -33.92
CA PRO A 565 -13.18 19.57 -32.59
C PRO A 565 -13.10 18.18 -31.97
N ALA A 566 -14.06 17.29 -32.24
CA ALA A 566 -14.11 15.95 -31.67
C ALA A 566 -12.94 15.09 -32.18
N ARG A 567 -12.58 15.24 -33.45
CA ARG A 567 -11.45 14.54 -34.06
C ARG A 567 -10.11 15.03 -33.51
N ILE A 568 -9.93 16.35 -33.38
CA ILE A 568 -8.70 16.92 -32.79
C ILE A 568 -8.59 16.49 -31.32
N TRP A 569 -9.70 16.52 -30.58
CA TRP A 569 -9.72 16.07 -29.20
C TRP A 569 -9.30 14.61 -29.05
N ALA A 570 -9.83 13.71 -29.87
CA ALA A 570 -9.43 12.29 -29.83
C ALA A 570 -7.92 12.08 -30.07
N LEU A 571 -7.31 12.91 -30.92
CA LEU A 571 -5.86 12.89 -31.15
C LEU A 571 -5.08 13.39 -29.93
N LEU A 572 -5.52 14.49 -29.32
CA LEU A 572 -4.90 15.02 -28.11
C LEU A 572 -5.08 14.07 -26.93
N GLU A 573 -6.28 13.53 -26.74
CA GLU A 573 -6.61 12.60 -25.66
C GLU A 573 -5.74 11.35 -25.73
N GLY A 574 -5.49 10.80 -26.93
CA GLY A 574 -4.60 9.67 -27.11
C GLY A 574 -3.13 9.92 -26.77
N GLU A 575 -2.69 11.17 -26.59
CA GLU A 575 -1.32 11.50 -26.19
C GLU A 575 -1.15 11.65 -24.66
N PHE A 576 -2.19 12.09 -23.94
CA PHE A 576 -2.11 12.28 -22.49
C PHE A 576 -2.85 11.22 -21.67
N THR A 577 -3.78 10.46 -22.25
CA THR A 577 -4.25 9.24 -21.59
C THR A 577 -3.20 8.16 -21.79
N PRO A 578 -2.63 7.59 -20.71
CA PRO A 578 -1.75 6.45 -20.85
C PRO A 578 -2.57 5.38 -21.57
N SER A 579 -2.16 5.01 -22.78
CA SER A 579 -2.82 3.96 -23.53
C SER A 579 -2.87 2.75 -22.61
N ALA A 580 -4.08 2.42 -22.12
CA ALA A 580 -4.31 1.14 -21.47
C ALA A 580 -3.67 0.10 -22.39
N GLU A 581 -2.78 -0.72 -21.82
CA GLU A 581 -1.92 -1.65 -22.56
C GLU A 581 -2.66 -2.19 -23.78
N PRO A 582 -2.04 -2.18 -24.98
CA PRO A 582 -2.70 -2.70 -26.17
C PRO A 582 -3.20 -4.10 -25.83
N ALA A 583 -4.53 -4.26 -25.85
CA ALA A 583 -5.17 -5.53 -25.54
C ALA A 583 -4.41 -6.63 -26.27
N PRO A 584 -4.01 -7.72 -25.59
CA PRO A 584 -3.17 -8.75 -26.17
C PRO A 584 -3.78 -9.16 -27.50
N SER A 585 -3.14 -8.73 -28.58
CA SER A 585 -3.65 -8.88 -29.94
C SER A 585 -3.90 -10.37 -30.14
N THR A 586 -5.17 -10.71 -30.37
CA THR A 586 -5.64 -12.08 -30.57
C THR A 586 -4.71 -12.79 -31.54
N ALA A 587 -4.11 -13.87 -31.04
CA ALA A 587 -3.01 -14.63 -31.62
C ALA A 587 -3.09 -14.79 -33.16
N GLY A 588 -2.05 -14.33 -33.86
CA GLY A 588 -1.84 -14.74 -35.25
C GLY A 588 -0.92 -13.87 -36.09
N GLU A 589 -0.87 -12.55 -35.87
CA GLU A 589 -0.01 -11.68 -36.68
C GLU A 589 1.32 -11.39 -35.98
N PRO A 590 2.47 -11.69 -36.63
CA PRO A 590 3.78 -11.42 -36.06
C PRO A 590 3.93 -9.90 -35.87
N ALA A 591 3.97 -9.48 -34.61
CA ALA A 591 4.24 -8.11 -34.23
C ALA A 591 5.65 -7.73 -34.71
N HIS A 592 5.73 -7.13 -35.90
CA HIS A 592 6.88 -6.31 -36.25
C HIS A 592 6.98 -5.23 -35.17
N ALA A 593 8.13 -5.14 -34.52
CA ALA A 593 8.49 -4.07 -33.60
C ALA A 593 8.40 -2.75 -34.39
N ALA A 594 7.21 -2.18 -34.44
CA ALA A 594 7.00 -0.86 -34.98
C ALA A 594 7.75 0.08 -34.04
N ASP A 595 8.77 0.74 -34.58
CA ASP A 595 9.39 1.92 -33.96
C ASP A 595 8.29 2.79 -33.31
N PRO A 596 8.53 3.38 -32.13
CA PRO A 596 7.54 4.22 -31.46
C PRO A 596 7.02 5.20 -32.49
N ALA A 597 5.76 5.01 -32.90
CA ALA A 597 5.20 5.76 -34.01
C ALA A 597 5.46 7.25 -33.72
N PRO A 598 5.99 8.02 -34.69
CA PRO A 598 6.28 9.43 -34.48
C PRO A 598 5.06 10.06 -33.81
N THR A 599 5.27 10.70 -32.65
CA THR A 599 4.23 11.27 -31.77
C THR A 599 3.08 11.82 -32.60
N ARG A 600 1.83 11.42 -32.32
CA ARG A 600 0.68 11.70 -33.22
C ARG A 600 0.46 13.22 -33.40
N LEU A 601 1.04 14.02 -32.50
CA LEU A 601 1.18 15.47 -32.59
C LEU A 601 1.83 15.96 -33.89
N ALA A 602 2.77 15.20 -34.49
CA ALA A 602 3.39 15.56 -35.77
C ALA A 602 2.35 15.69 -36.91
N ASN A 603 1.22 14.98 -36.80
CA ASN A 603 0.15 15.00 -37.79
C ASN A 603 -0.95 16.03 -37.48
N LEU A 604 -0.86 16.76 -36.35
CA LEU A 604 -1.89 17.69 -35.89
C LEU A 604 -2.15 18.80 -36.93
N ALA A 605 -1.09 19.32 -37.54
CA ALA A 605 -1.22 20.35 -38.57
C ALA A 605 -1.87 19.81 -39.86
N ASP A 606 -1.56 18.58 -40.25
CA ASP A 606 -2.16 17.95 -41.43
C ASP A 606 -3.64 17.60 -41.20
N GLU A 607 -4.02 17.28 -39.97
CA GLU A 607 -5.41 17.09 -39.56
C GLU A 607 -6.24 18.37 -39.67
N LEU A 608 -5.65 19.54 -39.37
CA LEU A 608 -6.29 20.83 -39.59
C LEU A 608 -6.41 21.19 -41.07
N LEU A 609 -5.49 20.69 -41.91
CA LEU A 609 -5.53 20.89 -43.36
C LEU A 609 -6.51 19.95 -44.06
N ARG A 610 -6.85 18.81 -43.45
CA ARG A 610 -7.75 17.83 -44.06
C ARG A 610 -9.10 18.43 -44.49
N PRO A 611 -9.84 19.19 -43.66
CA PRO A 611 -11.08 19.85 -44.09
C PRO A 611 -10.91 20.80 -45.27
N LEU A 612 -9.80 21.55 -45.31
CA LEU A 612 -9.48 22.49 -46.40
C LEU A 612 -9.21 21.76 -47.72
N THR A 613 -8.52 20.61 -47.66
CA THR A 613 -8.27 19.77 -48.84
C THR A 613 -9.48 18.95 -49.29
N ALA A 614 -10.36 18.58 -48.35
CA ALA A 614 -11.52 17.73 -48.60
C ALA A 614 -12.72 18.50 -49.14
N GLN A 615 -12.75 19.84 -49.06
CA GLN A 615 -13.81 20.62 -49.70
C GLN A 615 -13.73 20.43 -51.22
N PRO A 616 -14.65 19.64 -51.82
CA PRO A 616 -14.66 19.49 -53.26
C PRO A 616 -14.94 20.87 -53.83
N SER A 617 -14.24 21.23 -54.89
CA SER A 617 -14.46 22.45 -55.66
C SER A 617 -15.80 22.37 -56.40
N SER A 618 -16.90 22.13 -55.69
CA SER A 618 -18.27 22.08 -56.19
C SER A 618 -18.77 23.51 -56.39
N ARG A 619 -18.02 24.31 -57.14
CA ARG A 619 -18.57 25.47 -57.81
C ARG A 619 -19.02 24.96 -59.18
N PRO A 620 -20.34 24.80 -59.43
CA PRO A 620 -20.82 24.33 -60.71
C PRO A 620 -20.30 25.27 -61.80
N SER A 621 -19.52 24.68 -62.70
CA SER A 621 -18.92 25.30 -63.87
C SER A 621 -20.00 26.01 -64.69
N SER A 622 -19.96 27.35 -64.67
CA SER A 622 -20.52 28.14 -65.76
C SER A 622 -19.54 28.05 -66.93
N PRO A 623 -19.92 27.45 -68.08
CA PRO A 623 -19.00 27.18 -69.17
C PRO A 623 -18.87 28.42 -70.07
N SER A 624 -18.08 29.41 -69.67
CA SER A 624 -17.57 30.44 -70.60
C SER A 624 -16.51 31.30 -69.93
N ALA A 625 -15.24 30.93 -70.12
CA ALA A 625 -14.13 31.84 -70.42
C ALA A 625 -12.81 31.09 -70.24
N THR A 626 -12.14 30.88 -71.37
CA THR A 626 -10.74 30.46 -71.48
C THR A 626 -9.82 31.42 -70.72
N THR A 627 -8.66 30.92 -70.32
CA THR A 627 -7.43 31.65 -69.90
C THR A 627 -7.30 32.14 -68.45
N ALA A 628 -6.85 31.24 -67.57
CA ALA A 628 -5.50 31.30 -66.93
C ALA A 628 -5.43 30.22 -65.82
N PRO A 629 -4.31 29.46 -65.70
CA PRO A 629 -4.12 28.54 -64.59
C PRO A 629 -4.00 29.35 -63.29
N THR A 630 -5.07 29.36 -62.48
CA THR A 630 -5.05 29.95 -61.15
C THR A 630 -3.96 29.24 -60.32
N PRO A 631 -2.98 29.98 -59.76
CA PRO A 631 -1.88 29.37 -59.00
C PRO A 631 -2.45 28.65 -57.79
N ALA A 632 -1.98 27.42 -57.54
CA ALA A 632 -2.40 26.55 -56.44
C ALA A 632 -2.36 27.30 -55.09
N PRO A 633 -3.49 27.82 -54.57
CA PRO A 633 -3.51 28.72 -53.43
C PRO A 633 -3.31 28.00 -52.09
N ASN A 634 -3.24 26.67 -52.10
CA ASN A 634 -3.28 25.86 -50.88
C ASN A 634 -1.90 25.62 -50.26
N ALA A 635 -0.79 25.79 -51.01
CA ALA A 635 0.55 25.49 -50.49
C ALA A 635 1.02 26.54 -49.46
N ASP A 636 0.79 27.82 -49.75
CA ASP A 636 1.17 28.92 -48.85
C ASP A 636 0.29 28.93 -47.59
N GLU A 637 -1.01 28.65 -47.73
CA GLU A 637 -1.92 28.51 -46.60
C GLU A 637 -1.55 27.31 -45.72
N ALA A 638 -1.22 26.17 -46.33
CA ALA A 638 -0.73 25.00 -45.59
C ALA A 638 0.56 25.29 -44.82
N ALA A 639 1.51 26.00 -45.43
CA ALA A 639 2.75 26.41 -44.76
C ALA A 639 2.47 27.38 -43.60
N ARG A 640 1.53 28.32 -43.76
CA ARG A 640 1.11 29.25 -42.69
C ARG A 640 0.45 28.52 -41.53
N ILE A 641 -0.43 27.55 -41.79
CA ILE A 641 -1.10 26.76 -40.76
C ILE A 641 -0.07 25.93 -39.98
N ARG A 642 0.84 25.21 -40.66
CA ARG A 642 1.91 24.45 -40.00
C ARG A 642 2.78 25.35 -39.11
N SER A 643 3.25 26.48 -39.65
CA SER A 643 4.03 27.43 -38.86
C SER A 643 3.26 28.03 -37.69
N SER A 644 1.94 28.19 -37.80
CA SER A 644 1.09 28.70 -36.71
C SER A 644 0.87 27.65 -35.63
N VAL A 645 0.68 26.38 -36.02
CA VAL A 645 0.60 25.24 -35.08
C VAL A 645 1.91 25.10 -34.30
N ASP A 646 3.06 25.11 -34.98
CA ASP A 646 4.38 25.03 -34.34
C ASP A 646 4.63 26.18 -33.35
N ARG A 647 4.08 27.37 -33.64
CA ARG A 647 4.17 28.52 -32.75
C ARG A 647 3.25 28.35 -31.53
N LEU A 648 2.01 27.92 -31.75
CA LEU A 648 1.00 27.72 -30.70
C LEU A 648 1.39 26.63 -29.68
N LEU A 649 2.12 25.61 -30.11
CA LEU A 649 2.60 24.56 -29.21
C LEU A 649 3.70 25.04 -28.24
N ARG A 650 4.17 26.29 -28.37
CA ARG A 650 5.13 26.90 -27.43
C ARG A 650 4.39 27.61 -26.31
N ALA A 651 4.79 27.34 -25.06
CA ALA A 651 4.22 27.98 -23.88
C ALA A 651 4.32 29.53 -23.87
N ASP A 652 5.26 30.09 -24.64
CA ASP A 652 5.47 31.54 -24.75
C ASP A 652 4.53 32.24 -25.75
N ASP A 653 3.76 31.50 -26.55
CA ASP A 653 2.86 32.08 -27.54
C ASP A 653 1.80 32.98 -26.84
N PRO A 654 1.56 34.21 -27.33
CA PRO A 654 0.65 35.14 -26.69
C PRO A 654 -0.81 34.68 -26.73
N VAL A 655 -1.22 33.92 -27.76
CA VAL A 655 -2.58 33.36 -27.86
C VAL A 655 -2.77 32.28 -26.83
N TRP A 656 -1.79 31.37 -26.72
CA TRP A 656 -1.74 30.36 -25.65
C TRP A 656 -1.86 31.00 -24.28
N ARG A 657 -0.96 31.93 -23.94
CA ARG A 657 -0.95 32.61 -22.62
C ARG A 657 -2.27 33.31 -22.31
N LEU A 658 -2.88 33.94 -23.32
CA LEU A 658 -4.16 34.62 -23.17
C LEU A 658 -5.31 33.64 -22.87
N LEU A 659 -5.44 32.57 -23.65
CA LEU A 659 -6.51 31.59 -23.46
C LEU A 659 -6.31 30.78 -22.19
N HIS A 660 -5.08 30.36 -21.91
CA HIS A 660 -4.69 29.66 -20.68
C HIS A 660 -5.00 30.50 -19.44
N GLY A 661 -4.63 31.79 -19.44
CA GLY A 661 -4.90 32.70 -18.33
C GLY A 661 -6.39 32.96 -18.08
N ARG A 662 -7.20 33.06 -19.15
CA ARG A 662 -8.67 33.18 -19.04
C ARG A 662 -9.29 31.92 -18.47
N LEU A 663 -8.86 30.76 -18.97
CA LEU A 663 -9.34 29.47 -18.49
C LEU A 663 -9.02 29.27 -17.01
N ARG A 664 -7.77 29.52 -16.63
CA ARG A 664 -7.28 29.50 -15.23
C ARG A 664 -8.16 30.32 -14.30
N ALA A 665 -8.43 31.59 -14.65
CA ALA A 665 -9.26 32.48 -13.85
C ALA A 665 -10.70 31.96 -13.70
N ALA A 666 -11.31 31.52 -14.81
CA ALA A 666 -12.68 31.02 -14.81
C ALA A 666 -12.84 29.72 -14.00
N VAL A 667 -11.89 28.78 -14.13
CA VAL A 667 -11.89 27.52 -13.36
C VAL A 667 -11.66 27.81 -11.89
N ARG A 668 -10.70 28.69 -11.54
CA ARG A 668 -10.45 29.10 -10.15
C ARG A 668 -11.72 29.68 -9.51
N ASP A 669 -12.36 30.64 -10.17
CA ASP A 669 -13.57 31.27 -9.65
C ASP A 669 -14.72 30.27 -9.49
N ALA A 670 -14.87 29.34 -10.43
CA ALA A 670 -15.93 28.33 -10.39
C ALA A 670 -15.72 27.34 -9.22
N VAL A 671 -14.49 26.83 -9.05
CA VAL A 671 -14.15 25.88 -7.97
C VAL A 671 -14.25 26.55 -6.60
N VAL A 672 -13.67 27.75 -6.42
CA VAL A 672 -13.76 28.49 -5.14
C VAL A 672 -15.21 28.81 -4.79
N ARG A 673 -16.04 29.20 -5.77
CA ARG A 673 -17.47 29.44 -5.54
C ARG A 673 -18.21 28.18 -5.13
N ALA A 674 -17.91 27.04 -5.75
CA ALA A 674 -18.50 25.76 -5.38
C ALA A 674 -18.17 25.37 -3.92
N MET A 675 -16.96 25.68 -3.45
CA MET A 675 -16.56 25.43 -2.06
C MET A 675 -17.29 26.31 -1.06
N ARG A 676 -17.48 27.59 -1.38
CA ARG A 676 -18.30 28.53 -0.58
C ARG A 676 -19.75 28.10 -0.46
N THR A 677 -20.33 27.58 -1.53
CA THR A 677 -21.73 27.14 -1.53
C THR A 677 -21.94 25.88 -0.70
N SER A 678 -20.94 24.99 -0.65
CA SER A 678 -21.01 23.77 0.16
C SER A 678 -21.18 24.07 1.65
N GLU A 679 -20.46 25.06 2.18
CA GLU A 679 -20.51 25.41 3.61
C GLU A 679 -21.87 25.99 4.02
N ARG A 680 -22.49 26.80 3.14
CA ARG A 680 -23.80 27.41 3.42
C ARG A 680 -24.92 26.39 3.45
N ASP A 681 -24.86 25.39 2.57
CA ASP A 681 -25.89 24.37 2.47
C ASP A 681 -25.88 23.42 3.68
N ASP A 682 -24.70 23.13 4.25
CA ASP A 682 -24.60 22.28 5.44
C ASP A 682 -25.18 22.97 6.68
N GLY A 683 -24.92 24.28 6.85
CA GLY A 683 -25.52 25.07 7.94
C GLY A 683 -27.04 25.20 7.83
N ALA A 684 -27.59 25.38 6.63
CA ALA A 684 -29.02 25.51 6.41
C ALA A 684 -29.80 24.18 6.57
N ARG A 685 -29.13 23.02 6.48
CA ARG A 685 -29.77 21.71 6.57
C ARG A 685 -30.11 21.27 7.99
N VAL A 686 -29.45 21.84 9.01
CA VAL A 686 -29.75 21.52 10.41
C VAL A 686 -31.14 21.99 10.83
N GLU A 687 -31.75 22.95 10.12
CA GLU A 687 -33.10 23.46 10.40
C GLU A 687 -34.18 23.09 9.38
N ARG A 688 -33.90 22.22 8.39
CA ARG A 688 -34.99 21.70 7.54
C ARG A 688 -35.81 20.67 8.31
N VAL A 689 -36.75 21.19 9.09
CA VAL A 689 -37.92 20.46 9.60
C VAL A 689 -38.48 19.63 8.43
N PRO A 690 -38.57 18.30 8.55
CA PRO A 690 -39.13 17.47 7.50
C PRO A 690 -40.49 18.02 7.08
N GLY A 691 -40.62 18.47 5.83
CA GLY A 691 -41.84 19.10 5.32
C GLY A 691 -43.07 18.19 5.36
N VAL A 692 -42.87 16.90 5.64
CA VAL A 692 -43.92 15.94 5.95
C VAL A 692 -43.65 15.38 7.35
N LEU A 693 -44.25 16.01 8.36
CA LEU A 693 -44.39 15.42 9.67
C LEU A 693 -45.30 14.19 9.52
N ARG A 694 -44.71 13.01 9.36
CA ARG A 694 -45.44 11.74 9.44
C ARG A 694 -45.88 11.55 10.88
N THR A 695 -47.03 12.11 11.24
CA THR A 695 -47.75 11.81 12.47
C THR A 695 -48.18 10.34 12.41
N GLY A 696 -47.64 9.52 13.30
CA GLY A 696 -47.67 8.07 13.20
C GLY A 696 -49.03 7.40 13.41
N ARG A 697 -49.02 6.08 13.20
CA ARG A 697 -49.73 5.01 13.93
C ARG A 697 -49.66 3.75 13.08
N GLY A 698 -48.56 3.02 13.19
CA GLY A 698 -48.37 1.73 12.55
C GLY A 698 -47.55 0.81 13.45
N ALA A 699 -48.27 -0.04 14.16
CA ALA A 699 -47.88 -1.31 14.80
C ALA A 699 -46.46 -1.48 15.38
N ARG A 700 -46.45 -1.73 16.69
CA ARG A 700 -45.41 -2.46 17.44
C ARG A 700 -44.94 -3.70 16.67
N GLY A 701 -43.74 -3.62 16.14
CA GLY A 701 -42.90 -4.75 15.77
C GLY A 701 -41.47 -4.29 15.93
N THR A 702 -40.90 -4.49 17.12
CA THR A 702 -39.50 -4.20 17.44
C THR A 702 -38.62 -5.15 16.65
N ALA A 703 -38.37 -4.83 15.38
CA ALA A 703 -37.35 -5.50 14.59
C ALA A 703 -35.98 -5.05 15.12
N PRO A 704 -35.12 -5.97 15.57
CA PRO A 704 -33.80 -5.63 16.07
C PRO A 704 -32.88 -5.31 14.87
N GLY A 705 -32.31 -4.10 14.87
CA GLY A 705 -31.18 -3.74 14.00
C GLY A 705 -31.55 -3.09 12.68
N GLU A 706 -32.23 -1.93 12.72
CA GLU A 706 -32.28 -1.03 11.57
C GLU A 706 -30.87 -0.41 11.42
N THR A 707 -30.05 -1.02 10.56
CA THR A 707 -28.75 -0.47 10.17
C THR A 707 -28.98 0.94 9.65
N ARG A 708 -28.34 1.92 10.31
CA ARG A 708 -28.39 3.33 9.93
C ARG A 708 -28.10 3.38 8.42
N PRO A 709 -29.07 3.78 7.57
CA PRO A 709 -28.87 3.76 6.13
C PRO A 709 -27.64 4.62 5.85
N VAL A 710 -26.69 4.06 5.11
CA VAL A 710 -25.55 4.80 4.58
C VAL A 710 -26.17 5.98 3.85
N ARG A 711 -26.03 7.19 4.40
CA ARG A 711 -26.66 8.38 3.84
C ARG A 711 -26.00 8.57 2.47
N ALA A 712 -26.75 8.25 1.41
CA ALA A 712 -26.35 8.56 0.05
C ALA A 712 -25.86 10.01 0.03
N ARG A 713 -24.58 10.19 -0.31
CA ARG A 713 -23.93 11.49 -0.23
C ARG A 713 -24.73 12.45 -1.11
N PRO A 714 -25.14 13.62 -0.60
CA PRO A 714 -25.83 14.58 -1.43
C PRO A 714 -24.92 14.94 -2.60
N ARG A 715 -25.38 14.67 -3.81
CA ARG A 715 -24.69 15.15 -5.02
C ARG A 715 -24.45 16.64 -4.86
N ARG A 716 -23.19 17.05 -5.01
CA ARG A 716 -22.82 18.46 -4.93
C ARG A 716 -23.59 19.25 -5.97
N ALA A 717 -23.86 20.51 -5.64
CA ALA A 717 -24.40 21.43 -6.62
C ALA A 717 -23.48 21.45 -7.85
N PRO A 718 -24.06 21.46 -9.07
CA PRO A 718 -23.26 21.56 -10.29
C PRO A 718 -22.43 22.85 -10.26
N VAL A 719 -21.16 22.73 -10.61
CA VAL A 719 -20.19 23.81 -10.73
C VAL A 719 -20.55 24.62 -11.97
N GLU A 720 -21.10 25.80 -11.75
CA GLU A 720 -21.43 26.73 -12.82
C GLU A 720 -20.17 27.46 -13.31
N LEU A 721 -19.59 26.95 -14.40
CA LEU A 721 -18.54 27.63 -15.16
C LEU A 721 -19.16 28.78 -15.97
N ALA A 722 -18.68 30.00 -15.72
CA ALA A 722 -19.03 31.15 -16.54
C ALA A 722 -18.52 30.96 -17.98
N PRO A 723 -19.22 31.48 -19.01
CA PRO A 723 -18.73 31.40 -20.39
C PRO A 723 -17.33 32.01 -20.53
N VAL A 724 -16.36 31.19 -20.94
CA VAL A 724 -14.96 31.61 -21.09
C VAL A 724 -14.70 32.03 -22.53
N LYS A 725 -14.20 33.24 -22.74
CA LYS A 725 -13.89 33.74 -24.08
C LYS A 725 -12.77 32.94 -24.75
N GLY A 726 -13.05 32.35 -25.91
CA GLY A 726 -12.20 31.40 -26.63
C GLY A 726 -12.57 29.93 -26.44
N PHE A 727 -13.50 29.62 -25.53
CA PHE A 727 -14.01 28.27 -25.25
C PHE A 727 -15.54 28.22 -25.49
N GLU A 728 -16.04 29.05 -26.41
CA GLU A 728 -17.48 29.15 -26.69
C GLU A 728 -17.99 27.99 -27.55
N GLU A 729 -17.11 27.26 -28.23
CA GLU A 729 -17.49 26.12 -29.05
C GLU A 729 -18.18 25.05 -28.15
N PRO A 730 -19.37 24.55 -28.54
CA PRO A 730 -20.18 23.67 -27.68
C PRO A 730 -19.44 22.43 -27.17
N PHE A 731 -18.70 21.73 -28.04
CA PHE A 731 -17.95 20.54 -27.67
C PHE A 731 -16.86 20.87 -26.62
N VAL A 732 -16.04 21.89 -26.85
CA VAL A 732 -14.99 22.35 -25.92
C VAL A 732 -15.60 22.78 -24.58
N ARG A 733 -16.74 23.47 -24.61
CA ARG A 733 -17.43 23.91 -23.41
C ARG A 733 -17.95 22.74 -22.58
N ASP A 734 -18.56 21.75 -23.22
CA ASP A 734 -19.11 20.59 -22.54
C ASP A 734 -17.99 19.70 -21.97
N GLU A 735 -16.90 19.53 -22.73
CA GLU A 735 -15.72 18.78 -22.28
C GLU A 735 -14.98 19.50 -21.12
N LEU A 736 -14.88 20.82 -21.18
CA LEU A 736 -14.37 21.63 -20.07
C LEU A 736 -15.26 21.50 -18.83
N ARG A 737 -16.58 21.54 -19.01
CA ARG A 737 -17.53 21.35 -17.91
C ARG A 737 -17.37 19.98 -17.27
N ALA A 738 -17.31 18.91 -18.07
CA ALA A 738 -17.10 17.55 -17.57
C ALA A 738 -15.77 17.43 -16.83
N THR A 739 -14.70 17.99 -17.39
CA THR A 739 -13.36 17.97 -16.77
C THR A 739 -13.35 18.67 -15.40
N VAL A 740 -13.98 19.85 -15.28
CA VAL A 740 -14.01 20.59 -14.01
C VAL A 740 -15.01 19.99 -13.03
N GLN A 741 -16.22 19.64 -13.48
CA GLN A 741 -17.27 19.11 -12.63
C GLN A 741 -16.93 17.72 -12.12
N ASP A 742 -16.64 16.80 -13.04
CA ASP A 742 -16.57 15.38 -12.73
C ASP A 742 -15.18 15.06 -12.18
N ARG A 743 -14.10 15.44 -12.89
CA ARG A 743 -12.73 15.06 -12.51
C ARG A 743 -12.16 15.94 -11.39
N LEU A 744 -12.16 17.26 -11.57
CA LEU A 744 -11.55 18.16 -10.58
C LEU A 744 -12.37 18.23 -9.30
N VAL A 745 -13.67 18.50 -9.39
CA VAL A 745 -14.53 18.64 -8.21
C VAL A 745 -15.00 17.28 -7.70
N GLY A 746 -15.64 16.47 -8.55
CA GLY A 746 -16.30 15.22 -8.13
C GLY A 746 -15.34 14.09 -7.73
N GLU A 747 -14.20 13.95 -8.37
CA GLU A 747 -13.23 12.89 -8.06
C GLU A 747 -12.15 13.41 -7.10
N LEU A 748 -11.36 14.38 -7.55
CA LEU A 748 -10.16 14.82 -6.83
C LEU A 748 -10.49 15.61 -5.56
N TRP A 749 -11.30 16.66 -5.67
CA TRP A 749 -11.58 17.51 -4.53
C TRP A 749 -12.45 16.80 -3.49
N ASP A 750 -13.49 16.08 -3.90
CA ASP A 750 -14.35 15.33 -2.99
C ASP A 750 -13.56 14.30 -2.18
N TRP A 751 -12.48 13.74 -2.75
CA TRP A 751 -11.54 12.87 -2.05
C TRP A 751 -10.74 13.65 -1.02
N VAL A 752 -10.08 14.74 -1.42
CA VAL A 752 -9.27 15.56 -0.50
C VAL A 752 -10.09 16.06 0.69
N GLU A 753 -11.30 16.55 0.46
CA GLU A 753 -12.16 17.04 1.52
C GLU A 753 -12.61 15.95 2.49
N GLU A 754 -12.85 14.73 1.99
CA GLU A 754 -13.27 13.61 2.82
C GLU A 754 -12.11 13.02 3.62
N VAL A 755 -10.96 12.84 2.98
CA VAL A 755 -9.79 12.23 3.58
C VAL A 755 -9.10 13.20 4.53
N TRP A 756 -8.93 14.46 4.13
CA TRP A 756 -8.12 15.45 4.84
C TRP A 756 -8.92 16.57 5.50
N GLY A 757 -10.23 16.68 5.27
CA GLY A 757 -11.05 17.77 5.82
C GLY A 757 -11.03 17.85 7.34
N GLY A 758 -11.03 16.70 8.04
CA GLY A 758 -10.89 16.67 9.49
C GLY A 758 -9.51 17.16 9.95
N ALA A 759 -8.44 16.66 9.34
CA ALA A 759 -7.06 17.04 9.65
C ALA A 759 -6.76 18.52 9.34
N LEU A 760 -7.46 19.12 8.37
CA LEU A 760 -7.32 20.53 8.01
C LEU A 760 -8.30 21.47 8.75
N GLY A 761 -9.18 20.93 9.60
CA GLY A 761 -10.15 21.71 10.37
C GLY A 761 -11.33 22.24 9.55
N TRP A 762 -11.66 21.62 8.42
CA TRP A 762 -12.80 21.99 7.58
C TRP A 762 -14.13 21.37 8.05
N SER A 763 -14.07 20.28 8.81
CA SER A 763 -15.25 19.59 9.30
C SER A 763 -15.85 20.35 10.49
N ALA A 764 -16.98 21.03 10.25
CA ALA A 764 -17.76 21.72 11.30
C ALA A 764 -18.40 20.76 12.33
N ASP A 765 -18.37 19.45 12.05
CA ASP A 765 -19.08 18.40 12.77
C ASP A 765 -18.29 17.77 13.92
N GLU A 766 -17.08 18.26 14.23
CA GLU A 766 -16.52 17.98 15.56
C GLU A 766 -17.11 19.02 16.51
N PRO A 767 -18.19 18.72 17.26
CA PRO A 767 -18.66 19.63 18.29
C PRO A 767 -17.46 19.83 19.17
N ALA A 768 -16.91 21.06 19.18
CA ALA A 768 -15.78 21.46 20.00
C ALA A 768 -15.96 20.74 21.32
N GLN A 769 -15.16 19.69 21.53
CA GLN A 769 -15.29 18.88 22.74
C GLN A 769 -15.15 19.93 23.81
N LEU A 770 -16.26 20.21 24.50
CA LEU A 770 -16.33 21.23 25.53
C LEU A 770 -15.23 20.81 26.49
N SER A 771 -14.08 21.46 26.34
CA SER A 771 -13.02 21.50 27.31
C SER A 771 -13.74 22.08 28.50
N VAL A 772 -14.26 21.18 29.33
CA VAL A 772 -14.79 21.49 30.65
C VAL A 772 -13.59 22.07 31.37
N GLY A 773 -13.46 23.39 31.27
CA GLY A 773 -12.47 24.15 32.00
C GLY A 773 -12.67 23.80 33.46
N GLY A 774 -11.65 23.17 34.04
CA GLY A 774 -11.54 23.07 35.49
C GLY A 774 -11.62 24.48 36.07
N THR A 775 -12.66 24.69 36.86
CA THR A 775 -12.70 25.73 37.89
C THR A 775 -12.33 25.10 39.21
#